data_AF-A0A9C9G189-F1
#
_entry.id   AF-A0A9C9G189-F1
#
_cell.length_a   1.000
_cell.length_b   1.000
_cell.length_c   1.000
_cell.angle_alpha   90.00
_cell.angle_beta   90.00
_cell.angle_gamma   90.00
#
_symmetry.space_group_name_H-M   'P 1'
#
loop_
_entity.id
_entity.type
_entity.pdbx_description
1 polymer ?
#
loop_
_entity_poly.entity_id
_entity_poly.type
_entity_poly.pdbx_seq_one_letter_code
_entity_poly.pdbx_strand_id
1 'polypeptide(L)'
;MSWFWLLVVFGGVLLILARYRLTVWQWSVGLTVLVIFSGWTGIFADSLMVILWLLLTVGLLFLHADSLRMRLWRTVFTRLQQVLPGLSKTEQEAIDAGTVWWDAELFSGAPEWSRLLSVPAPDLTEEETLFLIDDTEKLCAVLDDWEISEQRHDLPEAIWQRLSKQGYFGMIIPKEYGGKGFSPLAHSSVVLKLSARSTTAGVTVMVPNSLGPAELLLHYGTTAQKQYYLPRLADGREIPCFALTGPFAGSDASSIPDFGILCERRYQGKKTLGFKVSFSKRYITLAPVATVIALAFSARDPQHLLGDQEDLGITVALVPGATRGVHKGERHNPLGAAFQNGPIFGKDVFVPLDWVIGGQEQIGQGWKMLVESLAAGRGISLPAFSVGVAKLAARMSGAYARLREQFGRPIGHFEGVQEALGRIAGYTYLMDACRYLTLTALHQGERPAVLSAISKAYITDYARQVINLSMDVHGGKGICMGPANYLGRIYQQIPIGITVEGANILTRSLIVFGQGAIRSHPYMLKLVKVLAKPQSVDSLQKFDTIMLGYMGNLLGNIARAVCYGISWRLVPVDMTDRSRRWYAQISRWSAAFAIVADAGLLRLGGSLKQYESFSGRMADVLAHLYMASAVLKRFRDTGSPEQDWNLVEWSCRHALDQVQSALDDALANFPSPKIGWLLRPLVFPLGRRRLAPNDQLNRQLAFGLMEPSETHMRLTEGIYLNESIEDPTGKIDFALQLKLQAEPLLKRLREQKLQQPWALSYQQWLHELLDQKQISTDEASLLDQTQAALESAIAVDAFAELSRSVPPDAVAKSSSPNKRKRKRTSTAKAAKVDGATD
;
A
#
# COMPACT_ATOMS: atom_id res chain seq x y z
N MET A 1 0.67 -52.64 19.07
CA MET A 1 -0.24 -52.41 17.92
C MET A 1 -1.34 -51.38 18.21
N SER A 2 -2.01 -51.43 19.37
CA SER A 2 -3.11 -50.51 19.72
C SER A 2 -2.80 -49.02 19.47
N TRP A 3 -1.65 -48.52 19.94
CA TRP A 3 -1.20 -47.13 19.71
C TRP A 3 -1.13 -46.71 18.23
N PHE A 4 -0.76 -47.61 17.33
CA PHE A 4 -0.71 -47.30 15.89
C PHE A 4 -2.12 -47.08 15.34
N TRP A 5 -3.07 -47.96 15.68
CA TRP A 5 -4.47 -47.81 15.27
C TRP A 5 -5.13 -46.59 15.90
N LEU A 6 -4.80 -46.25 17.15
CA LEU A 6 -5.24 -44.99 17.78
C LEU A 6 -4.76 -43.77 16.98
N LEU A 7 -3.47 -43.71 16.60
CA LEU A 7 -2.93 -42.62 15.79
C LEU A 7 -3.55 -42.56 14.39
N VAL A 8 -3.85 -43.70 13.76
CA VAL A 8 -4.52 -43.77 12.45
C VAL A 8 -5.96 -43.26 12.54
N VAL A 9 -6.74 -43.70 13.53
CA VAL A 9 -8.13 -43.25 13.72
C VAL A 9 -8.19 -41.79 14.14
N PHE A 10 -7.34 -41.36 15.08
CA PHE A 10 -7.23 -39.96 15.51
C PHE A 10 -6.81 -39.03 14.36
N GLY A 11 -5.78 -39.42 13.60
CA GLY A 11 -5.34 -38.69 12.41
C GLY A 11 -6.39 -38.66 11.30
N GLY A 12 -7.09 -39.76 11.07
CA GLY A 12 -8.18 -39.85 10.08
C GLY A 12 -9.36 -38.95 10.44
N VAL A 13 -9.83 -39.00 11.69
CA VAL A 13 -10.91 -38.10 12.16
C VAL A 13 -10.46 -36.65 12.11
N LEU A 14 -9.28 -36.29 12.63
CA LEU A 14 -8.77 -34.91 12.52
C LEU A 14 -8.63 -34.43 11.07
N LEU A 15 -8.23 -35.29 10.14
CA LEU A 15 -8.11 -34.95 8.72
C LEU A 15 -9.49 -34.68 8.08
N ILE A 16 -10.51 -35.48 8.42
CA ILE A 16 -11.91 -35.26 8.01
C ILE A 16 -12.42 -33.92 8.57
N LEU A 17 -12.19 -33.68 9.87
CA LEU A 17 -12.56 -32.46 10.58
C LEU A 17 -11.85 -31.21 10.03
N ALA A 18 -10.61 -31.33 9.58
CA ALA A 18 -9.87 -30.25 8.92
C ALA A 18 -10.39 -29.98 7.50
N ARG A 19 -10.68 -31.04 6.73
CA ARG A 19 -11.04 -30.98 5.30
C ARG A 19 -12.43 -30.41 5.04
N TYR A 20 -13.41 -30.69 5.88
CA TYR A 20 -14.80 -30.27 5.67
C TYR A 20 -15.19 -29.11 6.62
N ARG A 21 -16.04 -28.19 6.15
CA ARG A 21 -16.62 -27.12 6.99
C ARG A 21 -17.79 -27.67 7.81
N LEU A 22 -17.47 -28.49 8.81
CA LEU A 22 -18.43 -29.22 9.62
C LEU A 22 -19.07 -28.35 10.71
N THR A 23 -20.34 -28.61 11.01
CA THR A 23 -21.07 -27.96 12.13
C THR A 23 -20.57 -28.47 13.48
N VAL A 24 -20.78 -27.71 14.56
CA VAL A 24 -20.38 -28.13 15.92
C VAL A 24 -21.04 -29.45 16.34
N TRP A 25 -22.23 -29.75 15.80
CA TRP A 25 -22.89 -31.04 15.96
C TRP A 25 -22.08 -32.19 15.32
N GLN A 26 -21.65 -32.03 14.07
CA GLN A 26 -20.80 -33.02 13.37
C GLN A 26 -19.44 -33.19 14.07
N TRP A 27 -18.89 -32.12 14.65
CA TRP A 27 -17.70 -32.19 15.52
C TRP A 27 -17.94 -33.07 16.76
N SER A 28 -19.11 -32.95 17.40
CA SER A 28 -19.46 -33.76 18.56
C SER A 28 -19.57 -35.26 18.22
N VAL A 29 -20.03 -35.61 17.02
CA VAL A 29 -20.05 -37.00 16.52
C VAL A 29 -18.62 -37.52 16.34
N GLY A 30 -17.73 -36.74 15.70
CA GLY A 30 -16.32 -37.10 15.55
C GLY A 30 -15.60 -37.32 16.89
N LEU A 31 -15.82 -36.42 17.86
CA LEU A 31 -15.29 -36.58 19.23
C LEU A 31 -15.88 -37.79 19.94
N THR A 32 -17.17 -38.09 19.77
CA THR A 32 -17.81 -39.30 20.33
C THR A 32 -17.14 -40.57 19.82
N VAL A 33 -16.91 -40.66 18.51
CA VAL A 33 -16.20 -41.80 17.90
C VAL A 33 -14.78 -41.94 18.48
N LEU A 34 -14.06 -40.83 18.67
CA LEU A 34 -12.72 -40.85 19.25
C LEU A 34 -12.71 -41.33 20.71
N VAL A 35 -13.66 -40.89 21.54
CA VAL A 35 -13.74 -41.31 22.96
C VAL A 35 -14.12 -42.79 23.06
N ILE A 36 -15.11 -43.25 22.29
CA ILE A 36 -15.49 -44.67 22.22
C ILE A 36 -14.29 -45.54 21.80
N PHE A 37 -13.59 -45.15 20.72
CA PHE A 37 -12.45 -45.91 20.23
C PHE A 37 -11.28 -45.90 21.23
N SER A 38 -11.01 -44.76 21.87
CA SER A 38 -9.97 -44.65 22.91
C SER A 38 -10.26 -45.58 24.09
N GLY A 39 -11.51 -45.64 24.55
CA GLY A 39 -11.94 -46.58 25.60
C GLY A 39 -11.79 -48.04 25.16
N TRP A 40 -12.21 -48.39 23.95
CA TRP A 40 -12.07 -49.75 23.40
C TRP A 40 -10.61 -50.21 23.30
N THR A 41 -9.68 -49.31 22.98
CA THR A 41 -8.24 -49.65 22.88
C THR A 41 -7.54 -49.88 24.22
N GLY A 42 -8.13 -49.48 25.35
CA GLY A 42 -7.52 -49.61 26.70
C GLY A 42 -6.19 -48.85 26.89
N ILE A 43 -5.90 -47.85 26.06
CA ILE A 43 -4.60 -47.16 26.02
C ILE A 43 -4.41 -46.16 27.17
N PHE A 44 -5.51 -45.55 27.62
CA PHE A 44 -5.50 -44.50 28.64
C PHE A 44 -6.05 -45.06 29.96
N ALA A 45 -5.56 -44.54 31.09
CA ALA A 45 -6.07 -44.91 32.40
C ALA A 45 -7.57 -44.61 32.54
N ASP A 46 -8.29 -45.46 33.28
CA ASP A 46 -9.75 -45.35 33.46
C ASP A 46 -10.18 -43.98 34.00
N SER A 47 -9.38 -43.38 34.89
CA SER A 47 -9.61 -42.03 35.41
C SER A 47 -9.61 -40.95 34.32
N LEU A 48 -8.73 -41.07 33.32
CA LEU A 48 -8.70 -40.16 32.17
C LEU A 48 -9.86 -40.45 31.20
N MET A 49 -10.26 -41.71 31.03
CA MET A 49 -11.45 -42.07 30.26
C MET A 49 -12.73 -41.50 30.88
N VAL A 50 -12.90 -41.59 32.21
CA VAL A 50 -14.02 -40.97 32.93
C VAL A 50 -14.06 -39.46 32.70
N ILE A 51 -12.91 -38.77 32.76
CA ILE A 51 -12.83 -37.32 32.47
C ILE A 51 -13.24 -37.02 31.02
N LEU A 52 -12.76 -37.79 30.04
CA LEU A 52 -13.10 -37.57 28.63
C LEU A 52 -14.58 -37.84 28.34
N TRP A 53 -15.16 -38.88 28.92
CA TRP A 53 -16.60 -39.16 28.85
C TRP A 53 -17.45 -38.06 29.50
N LEU A 54 -17.02 -37.53 30.64
CA LEU A 54 -17.71 -36.43 31.32
C LEU A 54 -17.64 -35.13 30.51
N LEU A 55 -16.47 -34.77 29.97
CA LEU A 55 -16.31 -33.62 29.06
C LEU A 55 -17.17 -33.75 27.79
N LEU A 56 -17.19 -34.94 27.19
CA LEU A 56 -18.03 -35.23 26.02
C LEU A 56 -19.52 -35.11 26.37
N THR A 57 -19.95 -35.65 27.50
CA THR A 57 -21.35 -35.61 27.95
C THR A 57 -21.80 -34.17 28.21
N VAL A 58 -20.97 -33.38 28.90
CA VAL A 58 -21.25 -31.95 29.12
C VAL A 58 -21.31 -31.17 27.80
N GLY A 59 -20.41 -31.45 26.86
CA GLY A 59 -20.43 -30.85 25.53
C GLY A 59 -21.68 -31.22 24.72
N LEU A 60 -22.07 -32.49 24.73
CA LEU A 60 -23.30 -32.97 24.08
C LEU A 60 -24.56 -32.36 24.71
N LEU A 61 -24.63 -32.28 26.04
CA LEU A 61 -25.72 -31.61 26.75
C LEU A 61 -25.81 -30.13 26.38
N PHE A 62 -24.69 -29.41 26.30
CA PHE A 62 -24.67 -28.02 25.84
C PHE A 62 -25.18 -27.88 24.39
N LEU A 63 -24.79 -28.79 23.49
CA LEU A 63 -25.17 -28.72 22.08
C LEU A 63 -26.62 -29.15 21.80
N HIS A 64 -27.21 -30.03 22.62
CA HIS A 64 -28.56 -30.57 22.38
C HIS A 64 -29.65 -30.00 23.30
N ALA A 65 -29.29 -29.47 24.48
CA ALA A 65 -30.27 -28.85 25.39
C ALA A 65 -30.38 -27.34 25.12
N ASP A 66 -31.18 -26.95 24.13
CA ASP A 66 -31.39 -25.55 23.73
C ASP A 66 -31.79 -24.66 24.92
N SER A 67 -32.63 -25.15 25.84
CA SER A 67 -33.03 -24.42 27.05
C SER A 67 -31.86 -24.11 27.99
N LEU A 68 -30.91 -25.03 28.13
CA LEU A 68 -29.68 -24.85 28.92
C LEU A 68 -28.73 -23.88 28.21
N ARG A 69 -28.51 -24.09 26.90
CA ARG A 69 -27.63 -23.26 26.06
C ARG A 69 -28.10 -21.81 26.02
N MET A 70 -29.38 -21.57 25.80
CA MET A 70 -29.98 -20.23 25.79
C MET A 70 -29.90 -19.53 27.16
N ARG A 71 -30.02 -20.27 28.26
CA ARG A 71 -29.84 -19.73 29.63
C ARG A 71 -28.40 -19.30 29.89
N LEU A 72 -27.42 -20.08 29.42
CA LEU A 72 -26.00 -19.71 29.46
C LEU A 72 -25.72 -18.50 28.56
N TRP A 73 -26.18 -18.51 27.31
CA TRP A 73 -26.01 -17.39 26.38
C TRP A 73 -26.64 -16.11 26.86
N ARG A 74 -27.78 -16.12 27.56
CA ARG A 74 -28.36 -14.91 28.16
C ARG A 74 -27.36 -14.21 29.11
N THR A 75 -26.62 -15.00 29.88
CA THR A 75 -25.59 -14.49 30.82
C THR A 75 -24.36 -13.97 30.07
N VAL A 76 -23.91 -14.69 29.04
CA VAL A 76 -22.77 -14.30 28.20
C VAL A 76 -23.07 -13.04 27.39
N PHE A 77 -24.27 -12.94 26.80
CA PHE A 77 -24.74 -11.79 26.03
C PHE A 77 -24.69 -10.51 26.87
N THR A 78 -25.27 -10.52 28.08
CA THR A 78 -25.23 -9.37 29.01
C THR A 78 -23.78 -8.99 29.39
N ARG A 79 -22.91 -9.97 29.65
CA ARG A 79 -21.49 -9.70 29.94
C ARG A 79 -20.75 -9.11 28.73
N LEU A 80 -20.98 -9.62 27.53
CA LEU A 80 -20.35 -9.10 26.31
C LEU A 80 -20.83 -7.69 25.98
N GLN A 81 -22.10 -7.36 26.21
CA GLN A 81 -22.61 -5.98 26.09
C GLN A 81 -21.97 -5.01 27.08
N GLN A 82 -21.51 -5.49 28.25
CA GLN A 82 -20.81 -4.67 29.24
C GLN A 82 -19.31 -4.53 28.95
N VAL A 83 -18.70 -5.50 28.26
CA VAL A 83 -17.23 -5.59 28.03
C VAL A 83 -16.83 -5.06 26.65
N LEU A 84 -17.69 -5.16 25.64
CA LEU A 84 -17.49 -4.49 24.37
C LEU A 84 -17.94 -3.02 24.52
N PRO A 85 -17.01 -2.04 24.52
CA PRO A 85 -17.44 -0.65 24.45
C PRO A 85 -18.22 -0.43 23.15
N GLY A 86 -19.25 0.42 23.21
CA GLY A 86 -19.91 0.89 21.99
C GLY A 86 -18.88 1.53 21.07
N LEU A 87 -18.87 1.13 19.79
CA LEU A 87 -18.06 1.80 18.78
C LEU A 87 -18.47 3.28 18.73
N SER A 88 -17.50 4.19 18.66
CA SER A 88 -17.83 5.60 18.45
C SER A 88 -18.53 5.77 17.09
N LYS A 89 -19.29 6.85 16.90
CA LYS A 89 -19.93 7.14 15.60
C LYS A 89 -18.89 7.17 14.46
N THR A 90 -17.73 7.78 14.70
CA THR A 90 -16.63 7.88 13.74
C THR A 90 -15.96 6.53 13.44
N GLU A 91 -15.91 5.62 14.41
CA GLU A 91 -15.41 4.25 14.22
C GLU A 91 -16.44 3.37 13.51
N GLN A 92 -17.72 3.50 13.83
CA GLN A 92 -18.82 2.79 13.18
C GLN A 92 -18.89 3.15 11.70
N GLU A 93 -18.82 4.44 11.37
CA GLU A 93 -18.74 4.94 9.98
C GLU A 93 -17.52 4.37 9.25
N ALA A 94 -16.34 4.35 9.89
CA ALA A 94 -15.13 3.78 9.29
C ALA A 94 -15.17 2.24 9.14
N ILE A 95 -15.87 1.53 10.03
CA ILE A 95 -16.04 0.07 9.98
C ILE A 95 -17.11 -0.33 8.97
N ASP A 96 -18.17 0.46 8.76
CA ASP A 96 -19.20 0.17 7.77
C ASP A 96 -18.77 0.58 6.34
N ALA A 97 -17.92 1.60 6.19
CA ALA A 97 -17.35 2.02 4.91
C ALA A 97 -16.61 0.89 4.15
N GLY A 98 -16.80 0.86 2.83
CA GLY A 98 -16.15 -0.10 1.92
C GLY A 98 -16.87 -1.46 1.79
N THR A 99 -16.18 -2.46 1.22
CA THR A 99 -16.61 -3.87 1.09
C THR A 99 -15.60 -4.84 1.72
N VAL A 100 -15.79 -6.16 1.60
CA VAL A 100 -14.83 -7.21 2.02
C VAL A 100 -14.71 -8.21 0.90
N TRP A 101 -13.50 -8.71 0.66
CA TRP A 101 -13.18 -9.52 -0.52
C TRP A 101 -12.26 -10.68 -0.12
N TRP A 102 -11.11 -10.86 -0.79
CA TRP A 102 -10.17 -11.95 -0.50
C TRP A 102 -9.59 -11.94 0.93
N ASP A 103 -9.58 -10.78 1.62
CA ASP A 103 -9.26 -10.69 3.04
C ASP A 103 -10.17 -11.56 3.91
N ALA A 104 -11.47 -11.62 3.62
CA ALA A 104 -12.41 -12.44 4.39
C ALA A 104 -12.15 -13.96 4.21
N GLU A 105 -11.75 -14.38 3.02
CA GLU A 105 -11.32 -15.76 2.74
C GLU A 105 -10.06 -16.12 3.54
N LEU A 106 -9.08 -15.22 3.60
CA LEU A 106 -7.85 -15.41 4.40
C LEU A 106 -8.11 -15.39 5.91
N PHE A 107 -9.02 -14.54 6.39
CA PHE A 107 -9.48 -14.51 7.80
C PHE A 107 -10.32 -15.73 8.19
N SER A 108 -10.98 -16.39 7.24
CA SER A 108 -11.76 -17.60 7.52
C SER A 108 -10.91 -18.78 8.00
N GLY A 109 -9.63 -18.82 7.60
CA GLY A 109 -8.73 -19.95 7.81
C GLY A 109 -8.92 -21.12 6.82
N ALA A 110 -9.80 -20.96 5.83
CA ALA A 110 -10.08 -21.96 4.79
C ALA A 110 -10.43 -21.28 3.45
N PRO A 111 -9.47 -20.59 2.80
CA PRO A 111 -9.72 -19.77 1.62
C PRO A 111 -10.11 -20.60 0.39
N GLU A 112 -11.17 -20.18 -0.31
CA GLU A 112 -11.70 -20.87 -1.49
C GLU A 112 -11.02 -20.42 -2.80
N TRP A 113 -9.99 -21.14 -3.23
CA TRP A 113 -9.21 -20.80 -4.43
C TRP A 113 -10.00 -20.76 -5.73
N SER A 114 -11.01 -21.62 -5.90
CA SER A 114 -11.90 -21.61 -7.07
C SER A 114 -12.61 -20.26 -7.22
N ARG A 115 -13.00 -19.61 -6.11
CA ARG A 115 -13.62 -18.28 -6.09
C ARG A 115 -12.65 -17.17 -6.49
N LEU A 116 -11.39 -17.24 -6.08
CA LEU A 116 -10.38 -16.25 -6.49
C LEU A 116 -10.02 -16.41 -7.98
N LEU A 117 -9.85 -17.66 -8.42
CA LEU A 117 -9.34 -17.98 -9.75
C LEU A 117 -10.41 -17.91 -10.85
N SER A 118 -11.69 -17.81 -10.49
CA SER A 118 -12.79 -17.52 -11.44
C SER A 118 -13.00 -16.03 -11.70
N VAL A 119 -12.40 -15.14 -10.90
CA VAL A 119 -12.46 -13.70 -11.14
C VAL A 119 -11.61 -13.35 -12.37
N PRO A 120 -12.18 -12.73 -13.41
CA PRO A 120 -11.40 -12.32 -14.59
C PRO A 120 -10.33 -11.29 -14.21
N ALA A 121 -9.22 -11.28 -14.94
CA ALA A 121 -8.24 -10.20 -14.85
C ALA A 121 -8.88 -8.88 -15.32
N PRO A 122 -8.54 -7.73 -14.71
CA PRO A 122 -8.90 -6.43 -15.26
C PRO A 122 -8.09 -6.19 -16.53
N ASP A 123 -8.73 -5.64 -17.55
CA ASP A 123 -8.11 -5.32 -18.84
C ASP A 123 -8.31 -3.83 -19.18
N LEU A 124 -7.51 -3.31 -20.11
CA LEU A 124 -7.63 -1.96 -20.64
C LEU A 124 -8.53 -1.98 -21.88
N THR A 125 -9.44 -1.01 -21.98
CA THR A 125 -10.13 -0.73 -23.25
C THR A 125 -9.15 -0.21 -24.31
N GLU A 126 -9.57 -0.23 -25.57
CA GLU A 126 -8.78 0.30 -26.69
C GLU A 126 -8.38 1.78 -26.47
N GLU A 127 -9.31 2.62 -25.98
CA GLU A 127 -9.05 4.03 -25.68
C GLU A 127 -8.05 4.22 -24.53
N GLU A 128 -8.17 3.44 -23.45
CA GLU A 128 -7.23 3.47 -22.33
C GLU A 128 -5.83 2.99 -22.76
N THR A 129 -5.80 1.97 -23.63
CA THR A 129 -4.56 1.43 -24.20
C THR A 129 -3.88 2.49 -25.07
N LEU A 130 -4.61 3.10 -26.01
CA LEU A 130 -4.10 4.19 -26.86
C LEU A 130 -3.59 5.39 -26.03
N PHE A 131 -4.33 5.80 -25.00
CA PHE A 131 -3.90 6.87 -24.11
C PHE A 131 -2.61 6.53 -23.34
N LEU A 132 -2.42 5.25 -22.98
CA LEU A 132 -1.22 4.79 -22.30
C LEU A 132 -0.01 4.64 -23.23
N ILE A 133 -0.19 4.13 -24.45
CA ILE A 133 0.91 3.83 -25.40
C ILE A 133 1.25 4.96 -26.36
N ASP A 134 0.37 5.95 -26.54
CA ASP A 134 0.59 7.10 -27.41
C ASP A 134 0.66 8.42 -26.64
N ASP A 135 -0.46 8.90 -26.07
CA ASP A 135 -0.53 10.20 -25.39
C ASP A 135 0.47 10.30 -24.22
N THR A 136 0.51 9.26 -23.38
CA THR A 136 1.37 9.19 -22.20
C THR A 136 2.83 8.89 -22.55
N GLU A 137 3.08 8.12 -23.61
CA GLU A 137 4.44 7.87 -24.12
C GLU A 137 5.06 9.17 -24.65
N LYS A 138 4.31 9.89 -25.50
CA LYS A 138 4.67 11.23 -25.99
C LYS A 138 4.81 12.27 -24.89
N LEU A 139 4.17 12.08 -23.72
CA LEU A 139 4.31 12.97 -22.58
C LEU A 139 5.60 12.66 -21.82
N CYS A 140 5.87 11.38 -21.53
CA CYS A 140 7.13 10.95 -20.91
C CYS A 140 8.36 11.39 -21.72
N ALA A 141 8.29 11.30 -23.06
CA ALA A 141 9.35 11.73 -23.98
C ALA A 141 9.74 13.22 -23.87
N VAL A 142 8.89 14.09 -23.31
CA VAL A 142 9.16 15.54 -23.15
C VAL A 142 9.31 15.97 -21.70
N LEU A 143 9.35 15.02 -20.75
CA LEU A 143 9.61 15.30 -19.33
C LEU A 143 11.11 15.20 -19.05
N ASP A 144 11.73 16.30 -18.60
CA ASP A 144 13.07 16.33 -18.02
C ASP A 144 12.95 16.54 -16.49
N ASP A 145 13.21 15.49 -15.70
CA ASP A 145 13.09 15.57 -14.24
C ASP A 145 14.19 16.46 -13.61
N TRP A 146 15.34 16.67 -14.27
CA TRP A 146 16.38 17.59 -13.80
C TRP A 146 15.98 19.06 -14.01
N GLU A 147 15.48 19.41 -15.20
CA GLU A 147 14.91 20.74 -15.47
C GLU A 147 13.76 21.05 -14.50
N ILE A 148 12.82 20.11 -14.35
CA ILE A 148 11.68 20.22 -13.43
C ILE A 148 12.13 20.41 -11.98
N SER A 149 13.07 19.58 -11.51
CA SER A 149 13.44 19.53 -10.09
C SER A 149 14.44 20.60 -9.65
N GLU A 150 15.46 20.93 -10.45
CA GLU A 150 16.54 21.83 -10.06
C GLU A 150 16.44 23.23 -10.69
N GLN A 151 15.96 23.35 -11.93
CA GLN A 151 15.97 24.64 -12.65
C GLN A 151 14.66 25.42 -12.49
N ARG A 152 13.52 24.73 -12.59
CA ARG A 152 12.17 25.34 -12.51
C ARG A 152 11.55 25.22 -11.13
N HIS A 153 11.88 24.15 -10.41
CA HIS A 153 11.16 23.68 -9.22
C HIS A 153 9.64 23.53 -9.44
N ASP A 154 9.20 23.33 -10.69
CA ASP A 154 7.81 23.17 -11.12
C ASP A 154 7.77 22.47 -12.50
N LEU A 155 6.61 21.98 -12.91
CA LEU A 155 6.41 21.57 -14.31
C LEU A 155 6.46 22.81 -15.23
N PRO A 156 7.06 22.70 -16.43
CA PRO A 156 6.94 23.74 -17.44
C PRO A 156 5.47 24.04 -17.77
N GLU A 157 5.16 25.31 -18.05
CA GLU A 157 3.80 25.76 -18.42
C GLU A 157 3.21 24.96 -19.61
N ALA A 158 4.03 24.60 -20.60
CA ALA A 158 3.62 23.76 -21.72
C ALA A 158 3.17 22.35 -21.26
N ILE A 159 3.78 21.79 -20.21
CA ILE A 159 3.37 20.52 -19.61
C ILE A 159 2.06 20.70 -18.84
N TRP A 160 1.91 21.74 -18.02
CA TRP A 160 0.64 22.06 -17.35
C TRP A 160 -0.53 22.17 -18.33
N GLN A 161 -0.36 22.92 -19.43
CA GLN A 161 -1.36 23.04 -20.49
C GLN A 161 -1.65 21.72 -21.20
N ARG A 162 -0.62 20.88 -21.40
CA ARG A 162 -0.77 19.56 -22.02
C ARG A 162 -1.56 18.60 -21.13
N LEU A 163 -1.27 18.56 -19.83
CA LEU A 163 -2.01 17.77 -18.83
C LEU A 163 -3.51 18.12 -18.84
N SER A 164 -3.82 19.42 -18.84
CA SER A 164 -5.19 19.95 -18.98
C SER A 164 -5.84 19.52 -20.31
N LYS A 165 -5.23 19.86 -21.46
CA LYS A 165 -5.82 19.65 -22.80
C LYS A 165 -6.02 18.17 -23.15
N GLN A 166 -5.16 17.27 -22.68
CA GLN A 166 -5.28 15.82 -22.95
C GLN A 166 -6.18 15.09 -21.95
N GLY A 167 -6.66 15.77 -20.90
CA GLY A 167 -7.62 15.22 -19.92
C GLY A 167 -6.98 14.43 -18.77
N TYR A 168 -5.70 14.66 -18.47
CA TYR A 168 -5.01 13.96 -17.36
C TYR A 168 -5.60 14.31 -15.99
N PHE A 169 -6.26 15.47 -15.82
CA PHE A 169 -6.95 15.83 -14.57
C PHE A 169 -8.37 15.26 -14.44
N GLY A 170 -8.90 14.66 -15.52
CA GLY A 170 -10.26 14.14 -15.61
C GLY A 170 -10.35 12.64 -15.90
N MET A 171 -9.33 11.83 -15.56
CA MET A 171 -9.31 10.41 -15.89
C MET A 171 -10.52 9.68 -15.28
N ILE A 172 -10.79 9.88 -13.99
CA ILE A 172 -11.92 9.22 -13.29
C ILE A 172 -13.29 9.88 -13.56
N ILE A 173 -13.33 11.05 -14.20
CA ILE A 173 -14.57 11.80 -14.41
C ILE A 173 -15.33 11.19 -15.60
N PRO A 174 -16.64 10.88 -15.48
CA PRO A 174 -17.42 10.33 -16.58
C PRO A 174 -17.44 11.22 -17.83
N LYS A 175 -17.52 10.59 -19.01
CA LYS A 175 -17.54 11.26 -20.31
C LYS A 175 -18.69 12.25 -20.49
N GLU A 176 -19.82 12.04 -19.82
CA GLU A 176 -20.95 13.00 -19.79
C GLU A 176 -20.59 14.36 -19.17
N TYR A 177 -19.55 14.43 -18.34
CA TYR A 177 -18.97 15.67 -17.82
C TYR A 177 -17.66 16.05 -18.52
N GLY A 178 -17.34 15.47 -19.69
CA GLY A 178 -16.12 15.78 -20.44
C GLY A 178 -14.82 15.17 -19.87
N GLY A 179 -14.90 14.26 -18.90
CA GLY A 179 -13.77 13.44 -18.47
C GLY A 179 -13.54 12.22 -19.36
N LYS A 180 -12.59 11.36 -18.98
CA LYS A 180 -12.26 10.14 -19.73
C LYS A 180 -13.08 8.92 -19.33
N GLY A 181 -13.53 8.84 -18.07
CA GLY A 181 -14.22 7.66 -17.53
C GLY A 181 -13.34 6.41 -17.43
N PHE A 182 -12.04 6.59 -17.22
CA PHE A 182 -11.05 5.51 -17.14
C PHE A 182 -11.23 4.64 -15.88
N SER A 183 -10.94 3.35 -16.07
CA SER A 183 -10.93 2.32 -15.05
C SER A 183 -9.82 2.53 -14.01
N PRO A 184 -9.91 1.86 -12.84
CA PRO A 184 -8.83 1.84 -11.86
C PRO A 184 -7.50 1.34 -12.45
N LEU A 185 -7.53 0.40 -13.40
CA LEU A 185 -6.33 -0.12 -14.05
C LEU A 185 -5.67 0.93 -14.95
N ALA A 186 -6.44 1.67 -15.75
CA ALA A 186 -5.89 2.74 -16.59
C ALA A 186 -5.33 3.90 -15.75
N HIS A 187 -6.06 4.37 -14.74
CA HIS A 187 -5.54 5.38 -13.80
C HIS A 187 -4.23 4.90 -13.14
N SER A 188 -4.20 3.66 -12.64
CA SER A 188 -2.97 3.06 -12.08
C SER A 188 -1.83 3.01 -13.09
N SER A 189 -2.09 2.61 -14.32
CA SER A 189 -1.04 2.41 -15.34
C SER A 189 -0.47 3.74 -15.85
N VAL A 190 -1.30 4.78 -16.00
CA VAL A 190 -0.84 6.14 -16.32
C VAL A 190 0.03 6.71 -15.19
N VAL A 191 -0.41 6.59 -13.92
CA VAL A 191 0.38 7.08 -12.78
C VAL A 191 1.69 6.30 -12.64
N LEU A 192 1.69 4.99 -12.87
CA LEU A 192 2.90 4.14 -12.88
C LEU A 192 3.90 4.64 -13.93
N LYS A 193 3.45 4.80 -15.18
CA LYS A 193 4.29 5.24 -16.30
C LYS A 193 4.90 6.62 -16.05
N LEU A 194 4.08 7.59 -15.64
CA LEU A 194 4.54 8.94 -15.32
C LEU A 194 5.50 8.95 -14.14
N SER A 195 5.22 8.20 -13.07
CA SER A 195 6.06 8.18 -11.86
C SER A 195 7.43 7.54 -12.08
N ALA A 196 7.53 6.58 -13.03
CA ALA A 196 8.80 6.02 -13.48
C ALA A 196 9.65 7.01 -14.30
N ARG A 197 9.05 8.09 -14.83
CA ARG A 197 9.75 9.12 -15.62
C ARG A 197 9.99 10.41 -14.85
N SER A 198 8.95 11.00 -14.28
CA SER A 198 9.02 12.16 -13.40
C SER A 198 8.04 12.01 -12.25
N THR A 199 8.61 11.92 -11.06
CA THR A 199 7.90 11.94 -9.77
C THR A 199 6.94 13.12 -9.66
N THR A 200 7.35 14.29 -10.12
CA THR A 200 6.57 15.54 -10.08
C THR A 200 5.36 15.49 -11.00
N ALA A 201 5.52 14.98 -12.23
CA ALA A 201 4.40 14.78 -13.15
C ALA A 201 3.41 13.73 -12.63
N GLY A 202 3.94 12.60 -12.12
CA GLY A 202 3.16 11.54 -11.48
C GLY A 202 2.27 12.08 -10.35
N VAL A 203 2.84 12.80 -9.38
CA VAL A 203 2.07 13.37 -8.26
C VAL A 203 1.04 14.41 -8.73
N THR A 204 1.38 15.22 -9.71
CA THR A 204 0.51 16.29 -10.24
C THR A 204 -0.74 15.72 -10.94
N VAL A 205 -0.58 14.64 -11.70
CA VAL A 205 -1.70 13.91 -12.34
C VAL A 205 -2.47 13.06 -11.33
N MET A 206 -1.79 12.47 -10.36
CA MET A 206 -2.37 11.55 -9.37
C MET A 206 -3.44 12.22 -8.48
N VAL A 207 -3.12 13.38 -7.88
CA VAL A 207 -3.97 13.97 -6.82
C VAL A 207 -5.38 14.37 -7.29
N PRO A 208 -5.59 15.00 -8.46
CA PRO A 208 -6.94 15.29 -8.97
C PRO A 208 -7.81 14.04 -9.22
N ASN A 209 -7.19 12.89 -9.46
CA ASN A 209 -7.85 11.64 -9.82
C ASN A 209 -7.99 10.62 -8.68
N SER A 210 -7.39 10.89 -7.51
CA SER A 210 -7.65 10.13 -6.29
C SER A 210 -8.45 10.97 -5.31
N LEU A 211 -7.77 11.64 -4.37
CA LEU A 211 -8.37 12.41 -3.27
C LEU A 211 -8.92 13.78 -3.71
N GLY A 212 -9.15 13.97 -5.01
CA GLY A 212 -9.72 15.18 -5.57
C GLY A 212 -11.20 15.35 -5.23
N PRO A 213 -11.74 16.59 -5.33
CA PRO A 213 -13.17 16.84 -5.20
C PRO A 213 -14.01 16.10 -6.23
N ALA A 214 -13.42 15.61 -7.33
CA ALA A 214 -14.12 14.82 -8.34
C ALA A 214 -14.78 13.56 -7.76
N GLU A 215 -14.06 12.75 -6.97
CA GLU A 215 -14.61 11.53 -6.36
C GLU A 215 -15.76 11.86 -5.40
N LEU A 216 -15.54 12.86 -4.52
CA LEU A 216 -16.55 13.35 -3.58
C LEU A 216 -17.80 13.91 -4.29
N LEU A 217 -17.61 14.65 -5.39
CA LEU A 217 -18.69 15.18 -6.21
C LEU A 217 -19.47 14.08 -6.90
N LEU A 218 -18.83 13.04 -7.43
CA LEU A 218 -19.51 11.93 -8.09
C LEU A 218 -20.45 11.20 -7.12
N HIS A 219 -20.00 10.96 -5.89
CA HIS A 219 -20.77 10.23 -4.89
C HIS A 219 -21.80 11.08 -4.13
N TYR A 220 -21.45 12.30 -3.71
CA TYR A 220 -22.30 13.10 -2.80
C TYR A 220 -22.69 14.47 -3.36
N GLY A 221 -22.08 14.93 -4.46
CA GLY A 221 -22.37 16.24 -5.05
C GLY A 221 -23.79 16.36 -5.59
N THR A 222 -24.40 17.54 -5.42
CA THR A 222 -25.72 17.84 -6.01
C THR A 222 -25.62 17.90 -7.54
N THR A 223 -26.75 17.77 -8.25
CA THR A 223 -26.79 17.89 -9.73
C THR A 223 -26.15 19.19 -10.23
N ALA A 224 -26.44 20.32 -9.55
CA ALA A 224 -25.86 21.61 -9.90
C ALA A 224 -24.33 21.66 -9.66
N GLN A 225 -23.85 21.07 -8.56
CA GLN A 225 -22.41 20.98 -8.29
C GLN A 225 -21.70 20.07 -9.31
N LYS A 226 -22.29 18.93 -9.66
CA LYS A 226 -21.77 18.00 -10.68
C LYS A 226 -21.65 18.70 -12.04
N GLN A 227 -22.72 19.32 -12.51
CA GLN A 227 -22.76 20.05 -13.78
C GLN A 227 -21.79 21.24 -13.83
N TYR A 228 -21.59 21.95 -12.71
CA TYR A 228 -20.66 23.07 -12.65
C TYR A 228 -19.19 22.63 -12.56
N TYR A 229 -18.85 21.78 -11.59
CA TYR A 229 -17.46 21.48 -11.26
C TYR A 229 -16.83 20.36 -12.08
N LEU A 230 -17.52 19.25 -12.34
CA LEU A 230 -16.90 18.09 -13.00
C LEU A 230 -16.32 18.43 -14.40
N PRO A 231 -17.01 19.21 -15.27
CA PRO A 231 -16.43 19.61 -16.55
C PRO A 231 -15.23 20.56 -16.45
N ARG A 232 -15.14 21.34 -15.37
CA ARG A 232 -14.02 22.28 -15.15
C ARG A 232 -12.82 21.59 -14.51
N LEU A 233 -13.05 20.56 -13.70
CA LEU A 233 -12.02 19.70 -13.17
C LEU A 233 -11.41 18.82 -14.28
N ALA A 234 -12.27 18.31 -15.19
CA ALA A 234 -11.85 17.42 -16.27
C ALA A 234 -10.87 18.07 -17.26
N ASP A 235 -11.14 19.31 -17.67
CA ASP A 235 -10.29 20.08 -18.58
C ASP A 235 -9.26 21.00 -17.88
N GLY A 236 -9.17 20.95 -16.55
CA GLY A 236 -8.20 21.70 -15.77
C GLY A 236 -8.46 23.21 -15.65
N ARG A 237 -9.63 23.73 -16.09
CA ARG A 237 -10.06 25.10 -15.75
C ARG A 237 -10.17 25.32 -14.24
N GLU A 238 -10.47 24.26 -13.49
CA GLU A 238 -10.36 24.21 -12.04
C GLU A 238 -9.25 23.23 -11.65
N ILE A 239 -8.18 23.74 -11.02
CA ILE A 239 -7.13 22.92 -10.40
C ILE A 239 -7.53 22.67 -8.95
N PRO A 240 -7.81 21.43 -8.54
CA PRO A 240 -8.25 21.14 -7.17
C PRO A 240 -7.09 20.98 -6.20
N CYS A 241 -7.35 21.25 -4.92
CA CYS A 241 -6.58 20.68 -3.81
C CYS A 241 -7.48 20.16 -2.68
N PHE A 242 -6.99 19.17 -1.94
CA PHE A 242 -7.73 18.53 -0.85
C PHE A 242 -7.18 18.95 0.52
N ALA A 243 -7.93 19.78 1.23
CA ALA A 243 -7.49 20.52 2.41
C ALA A 243 -8.04 19.91 3.73
N LEU A 244 -7.48 18.75 4.11
CA LEU A 244 -7.80 18.05 5.36
C LEU A 244 -6.78 18.33 6.47
N THR A 245 -5.50 18.07 6.22
CA THR A 245 -4.42 18.09 7.24
C THR A 245 -4.11 19.49 7.76
N GLY A 246 -4.01 19.62 9.09
CA GLY A 246 -3.67 20.87 9.78
C GLY A 246 -2.42 20.75 10.68
N PRO A 247 -2.00 21.84 11.34
CA PRO A 247 -0.90 21.84 12.31
C PRO A 247 -1.07 20.84 13.46
N PHE A 248 -2.31 20.62 13.90
CA PHE A 248 -2.63 19.80 15.09
C PHE A 248 -3.36 18.48 14.77
N ALA A 249 -3.82 18.28 13.53
CA ALA A 249 -4.58 17.11 13.09
C ALA A 249 -4.01 16.54 11.78
N GLY A 250 -3.81 15.23 11.73
CA GLY A 250 -3.12 14.54 10.64
C GLY A 250 -3.50 13.06 10.60
N SER A 251 -2.81 12.22 11.37
CA SER A 251 -3.18 10.81 11.56
C SER A 251 -4.56 10.67 12.21
N ASP A 252 -4.82 11.43 13.28
CA ASP A 252 -6.18 11.68 13.76
C ASP A 252 -6.78 12.83 12.95
N ALA A 253 -7.44 12.47 11.86
CA ALA A 253 -8.17 13.39 11.00
C ALA A 253 -9.60 13.67 11.49
N SER A 254 -10.08 12.97 12.52
CA SER A 254 -11.36 13.26 13.17
C SER A 254 -11.28 14.45 14.13
N SER A 255 -10.12 14.70 14.74
CA SER A 255 -9.92 15.80 15.71
C SER A 255 -9.44 17.11 15.07
N ILE A 256 -9.96 17.49 13.89
CA ILE A 256 -9.58 18.75 13.24
C ILE A 256 -10.01 19.98 14.08
N PRO A 257 -9.11 20.94 14.35
CA PRO A 257 -9.43 22.15 15.10
C PRO A 257 -10.08 23.25 14.22
N ASP A 258 -10.06 23.06 12.90
CA ASP A 258 -10.65 23.98 11.93
C ASP A 258 -12.18 23.94 12.05
N PHE A 259 -12.83 25.09 12.18
CA PHE A 259 -14.25 25.17 12.51
C PHE A 259 -15.01 26.17 11.65
N GLY A 260 -16.30 25.92 11.46
CA GLY A 260 -17.26 26.81 10.81
C GLY A 260 -18.46 27.05 11.72
N ILE A 261 -18.69 28.30 12.12
CA ILE A 261 -19.89 28.67 12.86
C ILE A 261 -20.97 29.05 11.85
N LEU A 262 -22.12 28.39 11.91
CA LEU A 262 -23.26 28.70 11.07
C LEU A 262 -23.76 30.11 11.39
N CYS A 263 -24.02 30.89 10.35
CA CYS A 263 -24.46 32.27 10.46
C CYS A 263 -25.23 32.70 9.21
N GLU A 264 -26.06 33.71 9.37
CA GLU A 264 -26.75 34.34 8.25
C GLU A 264 -26.06 35.66 7.89
N ARG A 265 -25.75 35.85 6.60
CA ARG A 265 -25.06 37.05 6.11
C ARG A 265 -25.66 37.53 4.80
N ARG A 266 -25.56 38.84 4.53
CA ARG A 266 -25.82 39.36 3.19
C ARG A 266 -24.66 38.99 2.25
N TYR A 267 -24.91 38.10 1.30
CA TYR A 267 -23.96 37.62 0.29
C TYR A 267 -24.57 37.79 -1.11
N GLN A 268 -23.78 38.32 -2.05
CA GLN A 268 -24.25 38.67 -3.41
C GLN A 268 -25.60 39.44 -3.43
N GLY A 269 -25.77 40.38 -2.48
CA GLY A 269 -26.98 41.20 -2.34
C GLY A 269 -28.18 40.53 -1.64
N LYS A 270 -28.21 39.20 -1.52
CA LYS A 270 -29.27 38.40 -0.88
C LYS A 270 -28.90 38.03 0.56
N LYS A 271 -29.90 37.67 1.37
CA LYS A 271 -29.72 37.10 2.72
C LYS A 271 -29.43 35.61 2.53
N THR A 272 -28.31 35.11 3.04
CA THR A 272 -27.79 33.77 2.73
C THR A 272 -27.26 33.11 3.99
N LEU A 273 -27.66 31.86 4.21
CA LEU A 273 -27.16 31.01 5.28
C LEU A 273 -25.81 30.39 4.87
N GLY A 274 -24.86 30.31 5.79
CA GLY A 274 -23.53 29.78 5.51
C GLY A 274 -22.65 29.71 6.75
N PHE A 275 -21.48 29.10 6.61
CA PHE A 275 -20.50 29.00 7.70
C PHE A 275 -19.51 30.16 7.65
N LYS A 276 -19.22 30.72 8.82
CA LYS A 276 -18.06 31.58 9.07
C LYS A 276 -16.90 30.68 9.49
N VAL A 277 -16.06 30.29 8.53
CA VAL A 277 -15.00 29.28 8.67
C VAL A 277 -13.67 29.93 9.01
N SER A 278 -12.99 29.38 10.02
CA SER A 278 -11.59 29.68 10.31
C SER A 278 -10.77 28.38 10.29
N PHE A 279 -9.70 28.37 9.51
CA PHE A 279 -8.93 27.17 9.21
C PHE A 279 -7.44 27.46 8.98
N SER A 280 -6.60 26.47 9.26
CA SER A 280 -5.16 26.48 8.97
C SER A 280 -4.73 25.08 8.56
N LYS A 281 -4.40 24.91 7.28
CA LYS A 281 -4.06 23.64 6.64
C LYS A 281 -2.60 23.65 6.17
N ARG A 282 -1.95 22.49 6.21
CA ARG A 282 -0.53 22.32 5.83
C ARG A 282 -0.32 21.05 5.01
N TYR A 283 0.80 21.01 4.29
CA TYR A 283 1.20 19.92 3.40
C TYR A 283 0.17 19.62 2.31
N ILE A 284 -0.61 20.62 1.88
CA ILE A 284 -1.68 20.43 0.92
C ILE A 284 -1.09 20.46 -0.50
N THR A 285 -1.13 19.32 -1.20
CA THR A 285 -0.69 19.21 -2.58
C THR A 285 -1.61 19.99 -3.51
N LEU A 286 -1.04 20.61 -4.54
CA LEU A 286 -1.61 21.59 -5.46
C LEU A 286 -2.08 22.92 -4.84
N ALA A 287 -2.10 23.07 -3.52
CA ALA A 287 -2.56 24.29 -2.83
C ALA A 287 -2.06 25.65 -3.36
N PRO A 288 -0.77 25.83 -3.73
CA PRO A 288 -0.28 27.11 -4.23
C PRO A 288 -1.03 27.57 -5.49
N VAL A 289 -1.24 26.64 -6.42
CA VAL A 289 -1.87 26.88 -7.73
C VAL A 289 -3.39 26.62 -7.74
N ALA A 290 -3.93 25.90 -6.75
CA ALA A 290 -5.32 25.47 -6.74
C ALA A 290 -6.34 26.62 -6.86
N THR A 291 -7.33 26.44 -7.73
CA THR A 291 -8.44 27.38 -7.96
C THR A 291 -9.69 26.98 -7.20
N VAL A 292 -9.82 25.70 -6.80
CA VAL A 292 -10.88 25.19 -5.91
C VAL A 292 -10.28 24.32 -4.79
N ILE A 293 -10.76 24.54 -3.58
CA ILE A 293 -10.28 23.90 -2.35
C ILE A 293 -11.39 23.03 -1.78
N ALA A 294 -11.20 21.72 -1.71
CA ALA A 294 -12.06 20.83 -0.93
C ALA A 294 -11.65 20.93 0.55
N LEU A 295 -12.32 21.80 1.30
CA LEU A 295 -11.98 22.15 2.69
C LEU A 295 -12.83 21.37 3.69
N ALA A 296 -12.17 20.61 4.58
CA ALA A 296 -12.81 19.94 5.71
C ALA A 296 -12.72 20.78 7.00
N PHE A 297 -13.85 20.95 7.70
CA PHE A 297 -13.96 21.69 8.97
C PHE A 297 -15.07 21.10 9.89
N SER A 298 -14.97 21.32 11.20
CA SER A 298 -16.05 21.04 12.18
C SER A 298 -17.14 22.11 12.06
N ALA A 299 -18.34 21.71 11.63
CA ALA A 299 -19.50 22.60 11.51
C ALA A 299 -20.25 22.69 12.84
N ARG A 300 -20.65 23.90 13.24
CA ARG A 300 -21.39 24.16 14.48
C ARG A 300 -22.50 25.18 14.28
N ASP A 301 -23.61 25.01 15.00
CA ASP A 301 -24.78 25.88 14.99
C ASP A 301 -25.20 26.29 16.42
N PRO A 302 -24.42 27.16 17.09
CA PRO A 302 -24.73 27.66 18.44
C PRO A 302 -25.91 28.66 18.46
N GLN A 303 -26.62 28.82 17.33
CA GLN A 303 -27.79 29.69 17.20
C GLN A 303 -29.05 28.90 16.82
N HIS A 304 -28.96 27.57 16.67
CA HIS A 304 -30.05 26.67 16.30
C HIS A 304 -30.81 27.12 15.04
N LEU A 305 -30.07 27.59 14.02
CA LEU A 305 -30.63 28.04 12.74
C LEU A 305 -31.08 26.87 11.84
N LEU A 306 -30.55 25.65 12.05
CA LEU A 306 -30.95 24.42 11.35
C LEU A 306 -31.66 23.40 12.24
N GLY A 307 -31.46 23.43 13.55
CA GLY A 307 -32.11 22.52 14.50
C GLY A 307 -31.43 22.47 15.87
N ASP A 308 -31.82 21.49 16.68
CA ASP A 308 -31.52 21.44 18.12
C ASP A 308 -30.06 21.04 18.48
N GLN A 309 -29.20 20.74 17.50
CA GLN A 309 -27.81 20.30 17.76
C GLN A 309 -26.79 21.40 17.48
N GLU A 310 -25.97 21.75 18.48
CA GLU A 310 -24.90 22.75 18.34
C GLU A 310 -23.67 22.22 17.59
N ASP A 311 -23.27 20.97 17.79
CA ASP A 311 -22.17 20.34 17.04
C ASP A 311 -22.76 19.49 15.92
N LEU A 312 -22.56 19.94 14.68
CA LEU A 312 -23.06 19.25 13.50
C LEU A 312 -22.06 18.21 12.98
N GLY A 313 -20.79 18.25 13.43
CA GLY A 313 -19.73 17.35 12.99
C GLY A 313 -18.94 17.82 11.76
N ILE A 314 -18.07 16.95 11.24
CA ILE A 314 -17.18 17.29 10.12
C ILE A 314 -17.98 17.49 8.83
N THR A 315 -17.71 18.59 8.13
CA THR A 315 -18.33 18.98 6.86
C THR A 315 -17.25 19.31 5.84
N VAL A 316 -17.52 19.01 4.56
CA VAL A 316 -16.60 19.32 3.44
C VAL A 316 -17.28 20.31 2.49
N ALA A 317 -16.57 21.38 2.13
CA ALA A 317 -17.06 22.39 1.19
C ALA A 317 -16.04 22.69 0.07
N LEU A 318 -16.54 23.08 -1.10
CA LEU A 318 -15.78 23.54 -2.25
C LEU A 318 -15.62 25.06 -2.20
N VAL A 319 -14.48 25.52 -1.71
CA VAL A 319 -14.16 26.93 -1.55
C VAL A 319 -13.30 27.39 -2.73
N PRO A 320 -13.74 28.34 -3.57
CA PRO A 320 -12.89 28.94 -4.61
C PRO A 320 -11.64 29.56 -3.98
N GLY A 321 -10.46 29.26 -4.53
CA GLY A 321 -9.16 29.67 -4.01
C GLY A 321 -8.89 31.18 -4.03
N ALA A 322 -9.71 31.95 -4.76
CA ALA A 322 -9.72 33.41 -4.77
C ALA A 322 -10.72 34.03 -3.74
N THR A 323 -11.37 33.23 -2.90
CA THR A 323 -12.34 33.72 -1.92
C THR A 323 -11.67 34.68 -0.92
N ARG A 324 -12.28 35.85 -0.70
CA ARG A 324 -11.75 36.87 0.21
C ARG A 324 -11.51 36.30 1.62
N GLY A 325 -10.26 36.39 2.07
CA GLY A 325 -9.82 35.89 3.39
C GLY A 325 -9.17 34.50 3.35
N VAL A 326 -9.15 33.83 2.19
CA VAL A 326 -8.30 32.67 1.93
C VAL A 326 -6.90 33.16 1.53
N HIS A 327 -5.88 32.56 2.13
CA HIS A 327 -4.46 32.80 1.82
C HIS A 327 -3.82 31.50 1.36
N LYS A 328 -3.16 31.55 0.18
CA LYS A 328 -2.45 30.46 -0.48
C LYS A 328 -1.32 31.04 -1.35
N GLY A 329 -0.48 30.17 -1.92
CA GLY A 329 0.56 30.55 -2.89
C GLY A 329 1.99 30.35 -2.39
N GLU A 330 2.17 30.36 -1.07
CA GLU A 330 3.41 29.90 -0.43
C GLU A 330 3.64 28.40 -0.70
N ARG A 331 4.90 27.98 -0.77
CA ARG A 331 5.29 26.59 -1.04
C ARG A 331 6.06 25.97 0.12
N HIS A 332 5.78 24.71 0.40
CA HIS A 332 6.69 23.84 1.14
C HIS A 332 7.72 23.24 0.17
N ASN A 333 8.87 22.81 0.70
CA ASN A 333 9.86 22.03 -0.03
C ASN A 333 9.91 20.59 0.53
N PRO A 334 9.12 19.65 0.01
CA PRO A 334 9.13 18.26 0.45
C PRO A 334 10.34 17.52 -0.17
N LEU A 335 11.49 17.59 0.51
CA LEU A 335 12.72 16.87 0.15
C LEU A 335 13.24 17.14 -1.28
N GLY A 336 13.04 18.35 -1.80
CA GLY A 336 13.47 18.73 -3.15
C GLY A 336 12.49 18.36 -4.27
N ALA A 337 11.31 17.81 -3.96
CA ALA A 337 10.31 17.54 -4.98
C ALA A 337 9.69 18.85 -5.53
N ALA A 338 9.54 18.92 -6.85
CA ALA A 338 9.05 20.11 -7.55
C ALA A 338 7.53 20.20 -7.66
N PHE A 339 6.78 19.18 -7.25
CA PHE A 339 5.31 19.26 -7.28
C PHE A 339 4.79 20.37 -6.35
N GLN A 340 3.67 20.96 -6.74
CA GLN A 340 3.06 22.04 -5.99
C GLN A 340 2.55 21.52 -4.63
N ASN A 341 3.06 22.08 -3.53
CA ASN A 341 2.61 21.78 -2.17
C ASN A 341 2.76 23.03 -1.30
N GLY A 342 1.78 23.34 -0.45
CA GLY A 342 1.80 24.56 0.35
C GLY A 342 0.85 24.55 1.55
N PRO A 343 0.90 25.59 2.39
CA PRO A 343 -0.12 25.86 3.38
C PRO A 343 -1.33 26.55 2.72
N ILE A 344 -2.51 26.42 3.35
CA ILE A 344 -3.66 27.27 3.09
C ILE A 344 -4.27 27.64 4.43
N PHE A 345 -4.56 28.92 4.64
CA PHE A 345 -5.22 29.38 5.86
C PHE A 345 -6.25 30.45 5.54
N GLY A 346 -7.23 30.57 6.42
CA GLY A 346 -8.24 31.60 6.33
C GLY A 346 -8.88 31.87 7.68
N LYS A 347 -9.26 33.12 7.91
CA LYS A 347 -9.97 33.54 9.12
C LYS A 347 -11.27 34.21 8.71
N ASP A 348 -12.36 33.81 9.36
CA ASP A 348 -13.68 34.41 9.18
C ASP A 348 -14.19 34.38 7.72
N VAL A 349 -13.77 33.37 6.95
CA VAL A 349 -14.17 33.16 5.54
C VAL A 349 -15.63 32.71 5.49
N PHE A 350 -16.45 33.40 4.69
CA PHE A 350 -17.86 33.03 4.52
C PHE A 350 -18.00 31.96 3.43
N VAL A 351 -18.54 30.81 3.80
CA VAL A 351 -18.80 29.65 2.95
C VAL A 351 -20.32 29.41 2.94
N PRO A 352 -21.05 29.82 1.89
CA PRO A 352 -22.49 29.59 1.82
C PRO A 352 -22.82 28.10 1.66
N LEU A 353 -24.04 27.70 2.04
CA LEU A 353 -24.42 26.26 2.12
C LEU A 353 -24.44 25.55 0.75
N ASP A 354 -24.52 26.27 -0.36
CA ASP A 354 -24.41 25.74 -1.72
C ASP A 354 -22.99 25.26 -2.07
N TRP A 355 -21.98 25.67 -1.31
CA TRP A 355 -20.59 25.20 -1.43
C TRP A 355 -20.33 23.92 -0.64
N VAL A 356 -21.17 23.55 0.34
CA VAL A 356 -21.07 22.25 1.04
C VAL A 356 -21.33 21.14 0.04
N ILE A 357 -20.47 20.12 -0.05
CA ILE A 357 -20.64 19.02 -1.03
C ILE A 357 -21.94 18.27 -0.70
N GLY A 358 -22.88 18.25 -1.65
CA GLY A 358 -24.23 17.70 -1.44
C GLY A 358 -25.21 18.62 -0.71
N GLY A 359 -24.81 19.85 -0.37
CA GLY A 359 -25.66 20.87 0.24
C GLY A 359 -25.96 20.62 1.72
N GLN A 360 -27.07 21.19 2.19
CA GLN A 360 -27.46 21.22 3.60
C GLN A 360 -27.65 19.81 4.21
N GLU A 361 -28.14 18.85 3.44
CA GLU A 361 -28.38 17.47 3.89
C GLU A 361 -27.09 16.71 4.24
N GLN A 362 -25.94 17.15 3.73
CA GLN A 362 -24.63 16.52 3.95
C GLN A 362 -23.77 17.20 5.01
N ILE A 363 -24.29 18.23 5.69
CA ILE A 363 -23.63 18.82 6.84
C ILE A 363 -23.45 17.73 7.91
N GLY A 364 -22.23 17.61 8.45
CA GLY A 364 -21.87 16.57 9.42
C GLY A 364 -21.51 15.20 8.85
N GLN A 365 -21.77 14.95 7.56
CA GLN A 365 -21.46 13.67 6.90
C GLN A 365 -20.03 13.60 6.35
N GLY A 366 -19.25 14.68 6.50
CA GLY A 366 -17.92 14.80 5.91
C GLY A 366 -16.97 13.68 6.33
N TRP A 367 -16.95 13.26 7.60
CA TRP A 367 -16.07 12.17 8.04
C TRP A 367 -16.29 10.88 7.25
N LYS A 368 -17.55 10.45 7.12
CA LYS A 368 -17.95 9.31 6.28
C LYS A 368 -17.45 9.45 4.85
N MET A 369 -17.70 10.59 4.20
CA MET A 369 -17.23 10.84 2.82
C MET A 369 -15.71 10.68 2.69
N LEU A 370 -14.97 11.24 3.64
CA LEU A 370 -13.51 11.20 3.62
C LEU A 370 -12.98 9.77 3.78
N VAL A 371 -13.56 8.97 4.68
CA VAL A 371 -13.12 7.58 4.89
C VAL A 371 -13.50 6.69 3.70
N GLU A 372 -14.68 6.89 3.08
CA GLU A 372 -15.12 6.14 1.89
C GLU A 372 -14.20 6.42 0.69
N SER A 373 -13.86 7.68 0.38
CA SER A 373 -12.91 8.03 -0.70
C SER A 373 -11.46 7.60 -0.41
N LEU A 374 -10.97 7.82 0.82
CA LEU A 374 -9.63 7.36 1.24
C LEU A 374 -9.49 5.84 1.18
N ALA A 375 -10.57 5.06 1.28
CA ALA A 375 -10.51 3.61 1.15
C ALA A 375 -10.21 3.17 -0.29
N ALA A 376 -10.75 3.86 -1.30
CA ALA A 376 -10.52 3.53 -2.71
C ALA A 376 -9.19 4.06 -3.24
N GLY A 377 -8.89 5.35 -3.03
CA GLY A 377 -7.68 6.01 -3.59
C GLY A 377 -6.36 5.33 -3.22
N ARG A 378 -6.25 4.84 -1.97
CA ARG A 378 -5.09 4.09 -1.44
C ARG A 378 -4.72 2.86 -2.26
N GLY A 379 -5.70 2.21 -2.89
CA GLY A 379 -5.49 0.97 -3.65
C GLY A 379 -4.94 1.19 -5.06
N ILE A 380 -4.92 2.44 -5.55
CA ILE A 380 -4.61 2.78 -6.95
C ILE A 380 -3.29 3.56 -7.03
N SER A 381 -3.25 4.71 -6.39
CA SER A 381 -2.36 5.82 -6.75
C SER A 381 -0.94 5.70 -6.20
N LEU A 382 -0.77 5.64 -4.87
CA LEU A 382 0.56 5.41 -4.27
C LEU A 382 1.15 4.02 -4.60
N PRO A 383 0.35 2.93 -4.70
CA PRO A 383 0.81 1.66 -5.25
C PRO A 383 1.37 1.77 -6.67
N ALA A 384 0.68 2.50 -7.57
CA ALA A 384 1.14 2.73 -8.94
C ALA A 384 2.49 3.45 -8.99
N PHE A 385 2.60 4.58 -8.29
CA PHE A 385 3.86 5.33 -8.14
C PHE A 385 5.00 4.42 -7.68
N SER A 386 4.76 3.65 -6.62
CA SER A 386 5.73 2.76 -5.98
C SER A 386 6.17 1.60 -6.88
N VAL A 387 5.25 1.02 -7.67
CA VAL A 387 5.58 -0.01 -8.67
C VAL A 387 6.35 0.59 -9.84
N GLY A 388 6.00 1.79 -10.32
CA GLY A 388 6.74 2.46 -11.39
C GLY A 388 8.21 2.69 -11.02
N VAL A 389 8.45 3.17 -9.79
CA VAL A 389 9.79 3.25 -9.20
C VAL A 389 10.49 1.90 -9.17
N ALA A 390 9.85 0.84 -8.71
CA ALA A 390 10.47 -0.49 -8.63
C ALA A 390 10.79 -1.08 -10.01
N LYS A 391 9.95 -0.87 -11.02
CA LYS A 391 10.20 -1.31 -12.40
C LYS A 391 11.38 -0.56 -13.04
N LEU A 392 11.46 0.76 -12.89
CA LEU A 392 12.63 1.54 -13.32
C LEU A 392 13.90 1.05 -12.61
N ALA A 393 13.84 0.90 -11.29
CA ALA A 393 14.94 0.43 -10.46
C ALA A 393 15.45 -0.96 -10.89
N ALA A 394 14.55 -1.89 -11.22
CA ALA A 394 14.91 -3.21 -11.75
C ALA A 394 15.58 -3.11 -13.13
N ARG A 395 14.98 -2.35 -14.07
CA ARG A 395 15.50 -2.16 -15.43
C ARG A 395 16.90 -1.56 -15.44
N MET A 396 17.08 -0.47 -14.70
CA MET A 396 18.33 0.29 -14.67
C MET A 396 19.42 -0.41 -13.85
N SER A 397 19.10 -1.02 -12.70
CA SER A 397 20.09 -1.74 -11.89
C SER A 397 20.58 -3.01 -12.57
N GLY A 398 19.70 -3.73 -13.27
CA GLY A 398 20.07 -4.89 -14.09
C GLY A 398 21.05 -4.51 -15.20
N ALA A 399 20.68 -3.51 -16.00
CA ALA A 399 21.54 -2.98 -17.06
C ALA A 399 22.87 -2.43 -16.53
N TYR A 400 22.85 -1.54 -15.53
CA TYR A 400 24.07 -0.98 -14.94
C TYR A 400 25.01 -2.06 -14.37
N ALA A 401 24.47 -3.10 -13.73
CA ALA A 401 25.27 -4.21 -13.22
C ALA A 401 25.90 -5.10 -14.31
N ARG A 402 25.35 -5.09 -15.52
CA ARG A 402 25.92 -5.70 -16.72
C ARG A 402 26.97 -4.81 -17.40
N LEU A 403 26.74 -3.50 -17.42
CA LEU A 403 27.63 -2.50 -18.03
C LEU A 403 28.91 -2.30 -17.22
N ARG A 404 28.77 -1.94 -15.93
CA ARG A 404 29.88 -1.57 -15.06
C ARG A 404 30.75 -2.78 -14.75
N GLU A 405 32.05 -2.66 -15.02
CA GLU A 405 33.04 -3.68 -14.68
C GLU A 405 33.95 -3.23 -13.54
N GLN A 406 34.29 -4.15 -12.64
CA GLN A 406 35.31 -4.00 -11.59
C GLN A 406 36.02 -5.35 -11.39
N PHE A 407 37.30 -5.33 -11.02
CA PHE A 407 38.13 -6.53 -10.87
C PHE A 407 38.07 -7.46 -12.11
N GLY A 408 38.03 -6.88 -13.31
CA GLY A 408 38.06 -7.59 -14.59
C GLY A 408 36.74 -8.27 -15.03
N ARG A 409 35.60 -7.96 -14.40
CA ARG A 409 34.28 -8.51 -14.79
C ARG A 409 33.09 -7.60 -14.47
N PRO A 410 31.91 -7.78 -15.11
CA PRO A 410 30.69 -7.05 -14.78
C PRO A 410 30.27 -7.25 -13.32
N ILE A 411 29.83 -6.17 -12.66
CA ILE A 411 29.59 -6.20 -11.20
C ILE A 411 28.45 -7.15 -10.79
N GLY A 412 27.47 -7.43 -11.64
CA GLY A 412 26.43 -8.42 -11.36
C GLY A 412 26.92 -9.89 -11.30
N HIS A 413 28.21 -10.15 -11.51
CA HIS A 413 28.83 -11.46 -11.23
C HIS A 413 29.34 -11.60 -9.78
N PHE A 414 29.33 -10.54 -8.96
CA PHE A 414 29.64 -10.64 -7.52
C PHE A 414 28.39 -11.00 -6.72
N GLU A 415 28.51 -11.95 -5.79
CA GLU A 415 27.35 -12.53 -5.09
C GLU A 415 26.57 -11.50 -4.26
N GLY A 416 27.24 -10.51 -3.65
CA GLY A 416 26.56 -9.41 -2.94
C GLY A 416 25.71 -8.53 -3.87
N VAL A 417 26.13 -8.33 -5.12
CA VAL A 417 25.32 -7.62 -6.13
C VAL A 417 24.17 -8.52 -6.61
N GLN A 418 24.39 -9.83 -6.72
CA GLN A 418 23.34 -10.81 -7.05
C GLN A 418 22.26 -10.90 -5.97
N GLU A 419 22.61 -10.78 -4.69
CA GLU A 419 21.64 -10.70 -3.60
C GLU A 419 20.75 -9.46 -3.75
N ALA A 420 21.36 -8.28 -3.98
CA ALA A 420 20.62 -7.03 -4.18
C ALA A 420 19.70 -7.09 -5.42
N LEU A 421 20.22 -7.52 -6.57
CA LEU A 421 19.44 -7.66 -7.81
C LEU A 421 18.31 -8.70 -7.70
N GLY A 422 18.57 -9.85 -7.05
CA GLY A 422 17.55 -10.87 -6.82
C GLY A 422 16.40 -10.37 -5.95
N ARG A 423 16.72 -9.57 -4.92
CA ARG A 423 15.73 -8.88 -4.08
C ARG A 423 14.96 -7.80 -4.85
N ILE A 424 15.64 -6.99 -5.67
CA ILE A 424 15.00 -5.98 -6.54
C ILE A 424 13.97 -6.65 -7.48
N ALA A 425 14.37 -7.70 -8.20
CA ALA A 425 13.50 -8.44 -9.12
C ALA A 425 12.28 -9.03 -8.39
N GLY A 426 12.54 -9.72 -7.28
CA GLY A 426 11.53 -10.39 -6.48
C GLY A 426 10.51 -9.45 -5.84
N TYR A 427 10.97 -8.35 -5.22
CA TYR A 427 10.06 -7.32 -4.68
C TYR A 427 9.24 -6.67 -5.79
N THR A 428 9.84 -6.36 -6.95
CA THR A 428 9.13 -5.73 -8.08
C THR A 428 7.98 -6.61 -8.58
N TYR A 429 8.20 -7.92 -8.72
CA TYR A 429 7.14 -8.85 -9.13
C TYR A 429 6.02 -8.99 -8.07
N LEU A 430 6.40 -9.13 -6.80
CA LEU A 430 5.51 -9.21 -5.64
C LEU A 430 4.63 -7.96 -5.49
N MET A 431 5.22 -6.77 -5.64
CA MET A 431 4.55 -5.47 -5.57
C MET A 431 3.54 -5.30 -6.71
N ASP A 432 3.95 -5.53 -7.95
CA ASP A 432 3.09 -5.35 -9.12
C ASP A 432 1.97 -6.40 -9.17
N ALA A 433 2.21 -7.63 -8.68
CA ALA A 433 1.15 -8.62 -8.47
C ALA A 433 0.11 -8.15 -7.43
N CYS A 434 0.55 -7.60 -6.30
CA CYS A 434 -0.33 -7.04 -5.27
C CYS A 434 -1.15 -5.84 -5.78
N ARG A 435 -0.51 -4.97 -6.59
CA ARG A 435 -1.19 -3.88 -7.31
C ARG A 435 -2.30 -4.43 -8.20
N TYR A 436 -1.97 -5.36 -9.11
CA TYR A 436 -2.96 -5.97 -10.01
C TYR A 436 -4.14 -6.58 -9.25
N LEU A 437 -3.90 -7.40 -8.22
CA LEU A 437 -4.98 -8.04 -7.46
C LEU A 437 -5.88 -7.02 -6.73
N THR A 438 -5.32 -5.90 -6.27
CA THR A 438 -6.10 -4.81 -5.65
C THR A 438 -7.00 -4.14 -6.69
N LEU A 439 -6.45 -3.87 -7.88
CA LEU A 439 -7.17 -3.27 -9.00
C LEU A 439 -8.26 -4.19 -9.55
N THR A 440 -8.06 -5.52 -9.53
CA THR A 440 -9.10 -6.50 -9.88
C THR A 440 -10.35 -6.29 -9.03
N ALA A 441 -10.20 -6.19 -7.70
CA ALA A 441 -11.33 -5.96 -6.81
C ALA A 441 -12.01 -4.61 -7.08
N LEU A 442 -11.22 -3.53 -7.19
CA LEU A 442 -11.75 -2.19 -7.48
C LEU A 442 -12.50 -2.12 -8.83
N HIS A 443 -12.03 -2.85 -9.85
CA HIS A 443 -12.70 -2.96 -11.15
C HIS A 443 -14.05 -3.70 -11.08
N GLN A 444 -14.23 -4.62 -10.12
CA GLN A 444 -15.54 -5.23 -9.83
C GLN A 444 -16.52 -4.31 -9.08
N GLY A 445 -16.13 -3.06 -8.78
CA GLY A 445 -16.92 -2.13 -7.97
C GLY A 445 -16.80 -2.38 -6.46
N GLU A 446 -15.94 -3.30 -6.03
CA GLU A 446 -15.62 -3.52 -4.62
C GLU A 446 -14.84 -2.31 -4.08
N ARG A 447 -14.95 -2.03 -2.78
CA ARG A 447 -14.18 -1.00 -2.07
C ARG A 447 -13.44 -1.61 -0.87
N PRO A 448 -12.48 -2.54 -1.08
CA PRO A 448 -11.90 -3.31 0.00
C PRO A 448 -10.89 -2.47 0.78
N ALA A 449 -11.34 -1.81 1.86
CA ALA A 449 -10.52 -0.89 2.65
C ALA A 449 -9.26 -1.54 3.24
N VAL A 450 -9.37 -2.79 3.72
CA VAL A 450 -8.25 -3.57 4.28
C VAL A 450 -7.21 -3.91 3.20
N LEU A 451 -7.65 -4.35 2.02
CA LEU A 451 -6.74 -4.71 0.93
C LEU A 451 -6.06 -3.49 0.31
N SER A 452 -6.80 -2.38 0.18
CA SER A 452 -6.25 -1.10 -0.27
C SER A 452 -5.24 -0.53 0.73
N ALA A 453 -5.46 -0.74 2.04
CA ALA A 453 -4.50 -0.42 3.09
C ALA A 453 -3.24 -1.31 3.05
N ILE A 454 -3.37 -2.62 2.77
CA ILE A 454 -2.23 -3.52 2.53
C ILE A 454 -1.44 -3.07 1.31
N SER A 455 -2.11 -2.85 0.18
CA SER A 455 -1.53 -2.38 -1.08
C SER A 455 -0.71 -1.11 -0.85
N LYS A 456 -1.32 -0.06 -0.26
CA LYS A 456 -0.63 1.17 0.10
C LYS A 456 0.57 0.93 1.00
N ALA A 457 0.37 0.29 2.16
CA ALA A 457 1.41 0.24 3.20
C ALA A 457 2.61 -0.65 2.82
N TYR A 458 2.37 -1.82 2.24
CA TYR A 458 3.45 -2.77 1.95
C TYR A 458 4.14 -2.47 0.62
N ILE A 459 3.42 -2.03 -0.43
CA ILE A 459 4.05 -1.68 -1.71
C ILE A 459 4.92 -0.43 -1.57
N THR A 460 4.49 0.60 -0.83
CA THR A 460 5.32 1.79 -0.59
C THR A 460 6.57 1.49 0.25
N ASP A 461 6.49 0.54 1.19
CA ASP A 461 7.67 0.10 1.94
C ASP A 461 8.64 -0.74 1.09
N TYR A 462 8.13 -1.67 0.29
CA TYR A 462 8.98 -2.44 -0.62
C TYR A 462 9.65 -1.56 -1.69
N ALA A 463 8.98 -0.52 -2.20
CA ALA A 463 9.62 0.45 -3.09
C ALA A 463 10.80 1.17 -2.42
N ARG A 464 10.69 1.51 -1.13
CA ARG A 464 11.80 2.05 -0.33
C ARG A 464 12.95 1.07 -0.19
N GLN A 465 12.68 -0.22 -0.03
CA GLN A 465 13.73 -1.25 -0.01
C GLN A 465 14.39 -1.42 -1.40
N VAL A 466 13.61 -1.43 -2.47
CA VAL A 466 14.09 -1.55 -3.85
C VAL A 466 14.98 -0.38 -4.26
N ILE A 467 14.58 0.88 -3.98
CA ILE A 467 15.41 2.04 -4.33
C ILE A 467 16.71 2.09 -3.51
N ASN A 468 16.69 1.71 -2.23
CA ASN A 468 17.91 1.60 -1.42
C ASN A 468 18.90 0.60 -2.01
N LEU A 469 18.45 -0.63 -2.31
CA LEU A 469 19.28 -1.65 -2.97
C LEU A 469 19.81 -1.18 -4.33
N SER A 470 19.02 -0.39 -5.07
CA SER A 470 19.42 0.15 -6.37
C SER A 470 20.52 1.22 -6.22
N MET A 471 20.43 2.08 -5.20
CA MET A 471 21.49 3.03 -4.86
C MET A 471 22.80 2.30 -4.50
N ASP A 472 22.72 1.22 -3.73
CA ASP A 472 23.89 0.39 -3.36
C ASP A 472 24.54 -0.24 -4.60
N VAL A 473 23.76 -0.77 -5.55
CA VAL A 473 24.26 -1.33 -6.82
C VAL A 473 24.93 -0.26 -7.71
N HIS A 474 24.44 0.98 -7.70
CA HIS A 474 25.00 2.07 -8.50
C HIS A 474 26.19 2.78 -7.82
N GLY A 475 26.28 2.72 -6.50
CA GLY A 475 27.31 3.38 -5.70
C GLY A 475 27.35 4.89 -5.97
N GLY A 476 28.54 5.40 -6.32
CA GLY A 476 28.75 6.82 -6.62
C GLY A 476 27.79 7.40 -7.67
N LYS A 477 27.39 6.62 -8.69
CA LYS A 477 26.45 7.08 -9.73
C LYS A 477 25.05 7.35 -9.18
N GLY A 478 24.59 6.58 -8.19
CA GLY A 478 23.30 6.83 -7.55
C GLY A 478 23.30 8.13 -6.71
N ILE A 479 24.45 8.47 -6.12
CA ILE A 479 24.58 9.56 -5.14
C ILE A 479 24.92 10.91 -5.80
N CYS A 480 25.68 10.93 -6.89
CA CYS A 480 26.06 12.17 -7.59
C CYS A 480 24.84 12.73 -8.35
N MET A 481 24.28 13.84 -7.87
CA MET A 481 23.13 14.49 -8.49
C MET A 481 23.53 15.26 -9.76
N GLY A 482 22.75 15.10 -10.83
CA GLY A 482 22.92 15.81 -12.10
C GLY A 482 21.98 15.25 -13.17
N PRO A 483 21.99 15.79 -14.41
CA PRO A 483 21.19 15.29 -15.53
C PRO A 483 21.33 13.78 -15.80
N ALA A 484 22.49 13.17 -15.54
CA ALA A 484 22.74 11.75 -15.77
C ALA A 484 22.21 10.82 -14.65
N ASN A 485 21.59 11.36 -13.59
CA ASN A 485 21.12 10.61 -12.44
C ASN A 485 19.59 10.37 -12.46
N TYR A 486 19.20 9.12 -12.68
CA TYR A 486 17.81 8.65 -12.73
C TYR A 486 17.28 8.01 -11.42
N LEU A 487 18.07 7.99 -10.32
CA LEU A 487 17.65 7.38 -9.04
C LEU A 487 17.54 8.38 -7.88
N GLY A 488 18.41 9.39 -7.82
CA GLY A 488 18.58 10.27 -6.65
C GLY A 488 17.32 11.06 -6.27
N ARG A 489 16.57 11.57 -7.26
CA ARG A 489 15.28 12.25 -7.01
C ARG A 489 14.22 11.29 -6.48
N ILE A 490 14.16 10.08 -7.01
CA ILE A 490 13.23 9.03 -6.56
C ILE A 490 13.57 8.62 -5.13
N TYR A 491 14.85 8.43 -4.82
CA TYR A 491 15.35 8.13 -3.47
C TYR A 491 14.98 9.24 -2.47
N GLN A 492 15.14 10.51 -2.84
CA GLN A 492 14.72 11.65 -2.01
C GLN A 492 13.21 11.67 -1.73
N GLN A 493 12.38 11.22 -2.68
CA GLN A 493 10.92 11.34 -2.63
C GLN A 493 10.18 10.10 -2.12
N ILE A 494 10.81 8.91 -2.12
CA ILE A 494 10.18 7.68 -1.61
C ILE A 494 9.61 7.79 -0.17
N PRO A 495 10.17 8.59 0.77
CA PRO A 495 9.58 8.74 2.10
C PRO A 495 8.20 9.39 2.11
N ILE A 496 7.80 10.09 1.04
CA ILE A 496 6.50 10.75 0.95
C ILE A 496 5.38 9.70 0.94
N GLY A 497 5.51 8.66 0.09
CA GLY A 497 4.50 7.61 -0.08
C GLY A 497 4.24 6.77 1.17
N ILE A 498 5.23 6.57 2.03
CA ILE A 498 5.06 5.85 3.31
C ILE A 498 4.37 6.71 4.39
N THR A 499 4.34 8.03 4.23
CA THR A 499 3.81 8.99 5.23
C THR A 499 2.41 9.51 4.89
N VAL A 500 2.13 9.86 3.62
CA VAL A 500 0.83 10.44 3.22
C VAL A 500 -0.26 9.37 3.08
N GLU A 501 -1.52 9.79 2.89
CA GLU A 501 -2.74 8.93 2.82
C GLU A 501 -2.97 8.00 4.04
N GLY A 502 -2.31 8.29 5.16
CA GLY A 502 -2.25 7.44 6.35
C GLY A 502 -0.87 6.80 6.45
N ALA A 503 -0.08 7.27 7.40
CA ALA A 503 1.29 6.80 7.62
C ALA A 503 1.31 5.28 7.86
N ASN A 504 2.28 4.59 7.26
CA ASN A 504 2.31 3.11 7.25
C ASN A 504 2.28 2.50 8.65
N ILE A 505 2.83 3.17 9.66
CA ILE A 505 2.78 2.77 11.08
C ILE A 505 1.31 2.62 11.56
N LEU A 506 0.48 3.64 11.32
CA LEU A 506 -0.94 3.62 11.69
C LEU A 506 -1.73 2.65 10.81
N THR A 507 -1.51 2.71 9.49
CA THR A 507 -2.21 1.87 8.52
C THR A 507 -2.01 0.38 8.82
N ARG A 508 -0.78 -0.03 9.11
CA ARG A 508 -0.43 -1.40 9.54
C ARG A 508 -1.10 -1.78 10.87
N SER A 509 -0.93 -0.96 11.91
CA SER A 509 -1.37 -1.34 13.26
C SER A 509 -2.88 -1.19 13.51
N LEU A 510 -3.54 -0.19 12.94
CA LEU A 510 -4.96 0.11 13.22
C LEU A 510 -5.94 -0.31 12.11
N ILE A 511 -5.54 -0.19 10.83
CA ILE A 511 -6.46 -0.47 9.71
C ILE A 511 -6.39 -1.95 9.31
N VAL A 512 -5.21 -2.42 8.87
CA VAL A 512 -5.06 -3.75 8.24
C VAL A 512 -5.55 -4.88 9.14
N PHE A 513 -5.12 -4.92 10.41
CA PHE A 513 -5.63 -5.92 11.36
C PHE A 513 -6.67 -5.36 12.35
N GLY A 514 -6.52 -4.14 12.86
CA GLY A 514 -7.44 -3.60 13.87
C GLY A 514 -8.90 -3.51 13.38
N GLN A 515 -9.12 -2.91 12.21
CA GLN A 515 -10.44 -2.89 11.56
C GLN A 515 -10.73 -4.23 10.84
N GLY A 516 -9.73 -4.82 10.17
CA GLY A 516 -9.88 -6.10 9.47
C GLY A 516 -10.35 -7.26 10.34
N ALA A 517 -9.87 -7.38 11.57
CA ALA A 517 -10.28 -8.44 12.50
C ALA A 517 -11.75 -8.33 12.96
N ILE A 518 -12.35 -7.13 12.87
CA ILE A 518 -13.79 -6.93 13.09
C ILE A 518 -14.57 -7.17 11.80
N ARG A 519 -14.11 -6.57 10.71
CA ARG A 519 -14.85 -6.45 9.45
C ARG A 519 -14.75 -7.69 8.56
N SER A 520 -13.55 -8.23 8.39
CA SER A 520 -13.22 -9.35 7.51
C SER A 520 -13.40 -10.71 8.18
N HIS A 521 -13.41 -10.77 9.52
CA HIS A 521 -13.70 -12.02 10.24
C HIS A 521 -15.15 -12.48 10.04
N PRO A 522 -15.43 -13.74 9.63
CA PRO A 522 -16.77 -14.17 9.18
C PRO A 522 -17.93 -13.99 10.17
N TYR A 523 -17.64 -13.82 11.46
CA TYR A 523 -18.62 -13.71 12.54
C TYR A 523 -18.53 -12.42 13.37
N MET A 524 -17.43 -11.67 13.33
CA MET A 524 -17.19 -10.62 14.34
C MET A 524 -18.09 -9.40 14.13
N LEU A 525 -18.19 -8.86 12.91
CA LEU A 525 -19.12 -7.77 12.60
C LEU A 525 -20.59 -8.16 12.87
N LYS A 526 -20.96 -9.43 12.62
CA LYS A 526 -22.32 -9.95 12.91
C LYS A 526 -22.59 -9.96 14.42
N LEU A 527 -21.60 -10.41 15.21
CA LEU A 527 -21.65 -10.42 16.67
C LEU A 527 -21.83 -9.01 17.25
N VAL A 528 -21.02 -8.05 16.79
CA VAL A 528 -21.13 -6.63 17.18
C VAL A 528 -22.51 -6.07 16.84
N LYS A 529 -23.00 -6.28 15.61
CA LYS A 529 -24.32 -5.78 15.15
C LYS A 529 -25.51 -6.43 15.88
N VAL A 530 -25.36 -7.64 16.43
CA VAL A 530 -26.37 -8.28 17.28
C VAL A 530 -26.30 -7.80 18.73
N LEU A 531 -25.10 -7.62 19.28
CA LEU A 531 -24.90 -7.10 20.64
C LEU A 531 -25.24 -5.62 20.79
N ALA A 532 -25.22 -4.83 19.71
CA ALA A 532 -25.70 -3.45 19.69
C ALA A 532 -27.22 -3.32 19.89
N LYS A 533 -28.00 -4.42 19.79
CA LYS A 533 -29.46 -4.42 19.98
C LYS A 533 -29.83 -4.77 21.43
N PRO A 534 -30.97 -4.26 21.95
CA PRO A 534 -31.51 -4.67 23.24
C PRO A 534 -31.69 -6.20 23.31
N GLN A 535 -31.47 -6.79 24.49
CA GLN A 535 -31.65 -8.24 24.68
C GLN A 535 -33.12 -8.64 24.48
N SER A 536 -33.39 -9.35 23.39
CA SER A 536 -34.69 -9.92 23.04
C SER A 536 -34.56 -11.40 22.69
N VAL A 537 -35.69 -12.10 22.51
CA VAL A 537 -35.69 -13.51 22.09
C VAL A 537 -35.03 -13.66 20.71
N ASP A 538 -35.35 -12.77 19.77
CA ASP A 538 -34.76 -12.71 18.42
C ASP A 538 -33.24 -12.44 18.46
N SER A 539 -32.79 -11.48 19.28
CA SER A 539 -31.35 -11.17 19.38
C SER A 539 -30.57 -12.33 20.00
N LEU A 540 -31.14 -13.04 20.97
CA LEU A 540 -30.53 -14.22 21.58
C LEU A 540 -30.47 -15.43 20.63
N GLN A 541 -31.50 -15.68 19.81
CA GLN A 541 -31.48 -16.75 18.80
C GLN A 541 -30.43 -16.48 17.71
N LYS A 542 -30.33 -15.23 17.24
CA LYS A 542 -29.29 -14.80 16.30
C LYS A 542 -27.89 -14.92 16.91
N PHE A 543 -27.75 -14.56 18.19
CA PHE A 543 -26.50 -14.73 18.93
C PHE A 543 -26.09 -16.20 19.07
N ASP A 544 -27.01 -17.10 19.42
CA ASP A 544 -26.75 -18.55 19.48
C ASP A 544 -26.22 -19.10 18.14
N THR A 545 -26.90 -18.76 17.04
CA THR A 545 -26.51 -19.15 15.68
C THR A 545 -25.10 -18.65 15.33
N ILE A 546 -24.79 -17.39 15.65
CA ILE A 546 -23.47 -16.79 15.40
C ILE A 546 -22.39 -17.46 16.27
N MET A 547 -22.67 -17.72 17.55
CA MET A 547 -21.70 -18.33 18.48
C MET A 547 -21.40 -19.78 18.12
N LEU A 548 -22.41 -20.58 17.74
CA LEU A 548 -22.21 -21.94 17.23
C LEU A 548 -21.38 -21.93 15.94
N GLY A 549 -21.65 -21.02 15.01
CA GLY A 549 -20.85 -20.84 13.80
C GLY A 549 -19.40 -20.47 14.10
N TYR A 550 -19.18 -19.52 15.03
CA TYR A 550 -17.86 -19.12 15.51
C TYR A 550 -17.08 -20.31 16.11
N MET A 551 -17.71 -21.07 17.01
CA MET A 551 -17.10 -22.25 17.63
C MET A 551 -16.72 -23.31 16.58
N GLY A 552 -17.59 -23.57 15.60
CA GLY A 552 -17.30 -24.51 14.51
C GLY A 552 -16.13 -24.06 13.63
N ASN A 553 -16.02 -22.75 13.36
CA ASN A 553 -14.91 -22.18 12.61
C ASN A 553 -13.58 -22.29 13.36
N LEU A 554 -13.57 -21.94 14.65
CA LEU A 554 -12.39 -22.04 15.51
C LEU A 554 -11.88 -23.49 15.61
N LEU A 555 -12.77 -24.45 15.87
CA LEU A 555 -12.41 -25.88 15.90
C LEU A 555 -11.89 -26.35 14.53
N GLY A 556 -12.57 -25.96 13.45
CA GLY A 556 -12.11 -26.15 12.06
C GLY A 556 -10.68 -25.69 11.84
N ASN A 557 -10.37 -24.47 12.24
CA ASN A 557 -9.05 -23.88 12.07
C ASN A 557 -7.99 -24.56 12.95
N ILE A 558 -8.31 -24.96 14.18
CA ILE A 558 -7.41 -25.74 15.05
C ILE A 558 -7.01 -27.06 14.37
N ALA A 559 -7.96 -27.85 13.85
CA ALA A 559 -7.61 -29.08 13.14
C ALA A 559 -6.80 -28.80 11.86
N ARG A 560 -7.16 -27.77 11.08
CA ARG A 560 -6.40 -27.38 9.87
C ARG A 560 -4.97 -26.98 10.18
N ALA A 561 -4.74 -26.10 11.16
CA ALA A 561 -3.40 -25.65 11.51
C ALA A 561 -2.50 -26.80 11.98
N VAL A 562 -3.03 -27.74 12.77
CA VAL A 562 -2.29 -28.94 13.19
C VAL A 562 -2.04 -29.88 12.02
N CYS A 563 -3.08 -30.32 11.30
CA CYS A 563 -2.95 -31.29 10.19
C CYS A 563 -2.09 -30.75 9.05
N TYR A 564 -2.40 -29.55 8.54
CA TYR A 564 -1.63 -28.91 7.47
C TYR A 564 -0.26 -28.41 7.96
N GLY A 565 -0.15 -28.20 9.28
CA GLY A 565 1.09 -27.93 10.02
C GLY A 565 2.11 -29.05 9.93
N ILE A 566 1.64 -30.31 10.01
CA ILE A 566 2.47 -31.51 9.82
C ILE A 566 2.94 -31.60 8.36
N SER A 567 1.99 -31.54 7.41
CA SER A 567 2.29 -31.62 5.98
C SER A 567 1.31 -30.80 5.14
N TRP A 568 1.84 -29.86 4.35
CA TRP A 568 1.07 -29.09 3.37
C TRP A 568 0.41 -29.97 2.29
N ARG A 569 0.90 -31.19 2.07
CA ARG A 569 0.31 -32.14 1.10
C ARG A 569 -1.10 -32.61 1.51
N LEU A 570 -1.46 -32.45 2.78
CA LEU A 570 -2.79 -32.79 3.31
C LEU A 570 -3.85 -31.72 3.01
N VAL A 571 -3.44 -30.54 2.53
CA VAL A 571 -4.36 -29.46 2.16
C VAL A 571 -5.07 -29.84 0.85
N PRO A 572 -6.42 -29.78 0.79
CA PRO A 572 -7.15 -29.92 -0.46
C PRO A 572 -6.88 -28.69 -1.35
N VAL A 573 -6.29 -28.91 -2.51
CA VAL A 573 -6.13 -27.91 -3.57
C VAL A 573 -6.36 -28.64 -4.90
N ASP A 574 -7.29 -28.14 -5.70
CA ASP A 574 -7.71 -28.75 -6.97
C ASP A 574 -6.76 -28.37 -8.12
N MET A 575 -5.48 -28.67 -7.91
CA MET A 575 -4.38 -28.39 -8.84
C MET A 575 -3.35 -29.52 -8.84
N THR A 576 -2.75 -29.75 -10.01
CA THR A 576 -1.74 -30.79 -10.25
C THR A 576 -0.35 -30.23 -10.58
N ASP A 577 -0.28 -28.96 -10.98
CA ASP A 577 0.97 -28.29 -11.32
C ASP A 577 1.86 -27.96 -10.09
N ARG A 578 3.07 -27.48 -10.34
CA ARG A 578 4.07 -27.11 -9.32
C ARG A 578 3.63 -25.98 -8.38
N SER A 579 2.71 -25.11 -8.79
CA SER A 579 2.19 -24.00 -7.97
C SER A 579 1.24 -24.47 -6.86
N ARG A 580 0.66 -25.68 -6.98
CA ARG A 580 -0.15 -26.35 -5.92
C ARG A 580 0.47 -26.24 -4.53
N ARG A 581 1.80 -26.36 -4.42
CA ARG A 581 2.55 -26.23 -3.15
C ARG A 581 2.30 -24.89 -2.47
N TRP A 582 2.27 -23.80 -3.23
CA TRP A 582 2.13 -22.44 -2.70
C TRP A 582 0.70 -22.15 -2.26
N TYR A 583 -0.30 -22.53 -3.06
CA TYR A 583 -1.71 -22.53 -2.66
C TYR A 583 -1.94 -23.29 -1.35
N ALA A 584 -1.40 -24.50 -1.24
CA ALA A 584 -1.50 -25.32 -0.03
C ALA A 584 -0.84 -24.65 1.19
N GLN A 585 0.34 -24.06 1.01
CA GLN A 585 1.05 -23.36 2.08
C GLN A 585 0.31 -22.09 2.55
N ILE A 586 -0.28 -21.32 1.64
CA ILE A 586 -1.09 -20.14 1.99
C ILE A 586 -2.33 -20.57 2.79
N SER A 587 -3.07 -21.60 2.35
CA SER A 587 -4.21 -22.14 3.11
C SER A 587 -3.82 -22.65 4.51
N ARG A 588 -2.69 -23.36 4.63
CA ARG A 588 -2.11 -23.76 5.94
C ARG A 588 -1.90 -22.55 6.86
N TRP A 589 -1.22 -21.52 6.35
CA TRP A 589 -0.86 -20.36 7.17
C TRP A 589 -2.05 -19.44 7.44
N SER A 590 -3.05 -19.39 6.55
CA SER A 590 -4.36 -18.76 6.80
C SER A 590 -5.08 -19.43 7.98
N ALA A 591 -5.12 -20.76 8.05
CA ALA A 591 -5.69 -21.46 9.21
C ALA A 591 -4.95 -21.11 10.52
N ALA A 592 -3.62 -21.07 10.49
CA ALA A 592 -2.81 -20.69 11.65
C ALA A 592 -3.02 -19.22 12.07
N PHE A 593 -3.09 -18.31 11.10
CA PHE A 593 -3.42 -16.89 11.30
C PHE A 593 -4.77 -16.73 11.98
N ALA A 594 -5.82 -17.43 11.51
CA ALA A 594 -7.16 -17.35 12.06
C ALA A 594 -7.20 -17.74 13.55
N ILE A 595 -6.50 -18.80 13.97
CA ILE A 595 -6.42 -19.18 15.40
C ILE A 595 -5.78 -18.08 16.25
N VAL A 596 -4.65 -17.52 15.79
CA VAL A 596 -3.95 -16.47 16.56
C VAL A 596 -4.77 -15.17 16.58
N ALA A 597 -5.52 -14.87 15.51
CA ALA A 597 -6.46 -13.77 15.46
C ALA A 597 -7.63 -13.97 16.42
N ASP A 598 -8.27 -15.14 16.43
CA ASP A 598 -9.35 -15.49 17.35
C ASP A 598 -8.89 -15.45 18.81
N ALA A 599 -7.70 -15.99 19.12
CA ALA A 599 -7.14 -15.92 20.45
C ALA A 599 -6.81 -14.49 20.89
N GLY A 600 -6.35 -13.64 19.95
CA GLY A 600 -6.15 -12.21 20.17
C GLY A 600 -7.46 -11.48 20.46
N LEU A 601 -8.48 -11.69 19.63
CA LEU A 601 -9.83 -11.12 19.78
C LEU A 601 -10.47 -11.53 21.11
N LEU A 602 -10.44 -12.83 21.45
CA LEU A 602 -10.98 -13.36 22.70
C LEU A 602 -10.24 -12.85 23.95
N ARG A 603 -8.91 -12.68 23.88
CA ARG A 603 -8.11 -12.22 25.03
C ARG A 603 -8.14 -10.71 25.21
N LEU A 604 -8.18 -9.93 24.14
CA LEU A 604 -8.01 -8.47 24.17
C LEU A 604 -9.34 -7.72 24.04
N GLY A 605 -10.33 -8.27 23.32
CA GLY A 605 -11.62 -7.63 23.10
C GLY A 605 -11.47 -6.17 22.62
N GLY A 606 -12.20 -5.25 23.26
CA GLY A 606 -12.13 -3.83 22.95
C GLY A 606 -10.74 -3.18 23.15
N SER A 607 -9.85 -3.80 23.95
CA SER A 607 -8.49 -3.28 24.17
C SER A 607 -7.51 -3.59 23.02
N LEU A 608 -7.90 -4.39 22.01
CA LEU A 608 -7.04 -4.77 20.87
C LEU A 608 -6.34 -3.56 20.22
N LYS A 609 -7.04 -2.41 20.12
CA LYS A 609 -6.51 -1.15 19.57
C LYS A 609 -5.27 -0.61 20.31
N GLN A 610 -5.13 -0.91 21.60
CA GLN A 610 -3.99 -0.49 22.42
C GLN A 610 -2.76 -1.40 22.24
N TYR A 611 -2.94 -2.61 21.71
CA TYR A 611 -1.87 -3.59 21.49
C TYR A 611 -1.31 -3.50 20.05
N GLU A 612 -0.90 -2.30 19.64
CA GLU A 612 -0.42 -2.00 18.28
C GLU A 612 0.68 -2.95 17.81
N SER A 613 1.63 -3.33 18.68
CA SER A 613 2.70 -4.28 18.35
C SER A 613 2.21 -5.71 18.07
N PHE A 614 1.09 -6.14 18.65
CA PHE A 614 0.47 -7.42 18.30
C PHE A 614 -0.34 -7.28 17.02
N SER A 615 -1.19 -6.24 16.93
CA SER A 615 -2.00 -5.94 15.76
C SER A 615 -1.15 -5.80 14.48
N GLY A 616 -0.03 -5.08 14.56
CA GLY A 616 0.89 -4.89 13.45
C GLY A 616 1.57 -6.18 12.98
N ARG A 617 1.94 -7.10 13.89
CA ARG A 617 2.46 -8.42 13.49
C ARG A 617 1.39 -9.25 12.78
N MET A 618 0.15 -9.20 13.26
CA MET A 618 -0.97 -9.88 12.61
C MET A 618 -1.31 -9.24 11.25
N ALA A 619 -1.13 -7.93 11.10
CA ALA A 619 -1.21 -7.24 9.82
C ALA A 619 -0.12 -7.72 8.84
N ASP A 620 1.12 -7.92 9.30
CA ASP A 620 2.19 -8.48 8.45
C ASP A 620 1.84 -9.88 7.96
N VAL A 621 1.23 -10.72 8.80
CA VAL A 621 0.77 -12.05 8.39
C VAL A 621 -0.30 -11.95 7.31
N LEU A 622 -1.35 -11.15 7.52
CA LEU A 622 -2.42 -10.97 6.55
C LEU A 622 -1.91 -10.39 5.23
N ALA A 623 -1.06 -9.37 5.30
CA ALA A 623 -0.49 -8.70 4.14
C ALA A 623 0.32 -9.67 3.27
N HIS A 624 1.21 -10.46 3.87
CA HIS A 624 2.03 -11.39 3.10
C HIS A 624 1.24 -12.62 2.61
N LEU A 625 0.19 -13.06 3.30
CA LEU A 625 -0.77 -14.02 2.74
C LEU A 625 -1.47 -13.44 1.51
N TYR A 626 -1.92 -12.19 1.57
CA TYR A 626 -2.55 -11.49 0.44
C TYR A 626 -1.60 -11.33 -0.75
N MET A 627 -0.37 -10.86 -0.52
CA MET A 627 0.63 -10.69 -1.59
C MET A 627 1.04 -12.04 -2.20
N ALA A 628 1.13 -13.12 -1.41
CA ALA A 628 1.37 -14.46 -1.93
C ALA A 628 0.20 -14.99 -2.79
N SER A 629 -1.05 -14.72 -2.40
CA SER A 629 -2.21 -14.99 -3.26
C SER A 629 -2.17 -14.17 -4.55
N ALA A 630 -1.76 -12.91 -4.48
CA ALA A 630 -1.65 -12.02 -5.64
C ALA A 630 -0.63 -12.50 -6.67
N VAL A 631 0.54 -12.95 -6.21
CA VAL A 631 1.59 -13.58 -7.03
C VAL A 631 1.05 -14.76 -7.83
N LEU A 632 0.28 -15.64 -7.19
CA LEU A 632 -0.30 -16.82 -7.83
C LEU A 632 -1.46 -16.48 -8.78
N LYS A 633 -2.32 -15.50 -8.42
CA LYS A 633 -3.38 -15.01 -9.30
C LYS A 633 -2.80 -14.38 -10.56
N ARG A 634 -1.86 -13.44 -10.43
CA ARG A 634 -1.13 -12.83 -11.57
C ARG A 634 -0.52 -13.89 -12.47
N PHE A 635 0.22 -14.84 -11.89
CA PHE A 635 0.86 -15.90 -12.68
C PHE A 635 -0.14 -16.70 -13.50
N ARG A 636 -1.33 -16.99 -12.96
CA ARG A 636 -2.39 -17.67 -13.70
C ARG A 636 -2.99 -16.78 -14.79
N ASP A 637 -3.26 -15.52 -14.47
CA ASP A 637 -3.87 -14.54 -15.38
C ASP A 637 -2.98 -14.23 -16.60
N THR A 638 -1.65 -14.26 -16.43
CA THR A 638 -0.67 -14.07 -17.51
C THR A 638 -0.37 -15.36 -18.30
N GLY A 639 -1.17 -16.42 -18.15
CA GLY A 639 -1.00 -17.69 -18.87
C GLY A 639 0.04 -18.66 -18.29
N SER A 640 0.52 -18.42 -17.07
CA SER A 640 1.52 -19.24 -16.35
C SER A 640 2.86 -19.46 -17.10
N PRO A 641 3.53 -18.39 -17.58
CA PRO A 641 4.75 -18.49 -18.39
C PRO A 641 5.90 -19.13 -17.61
N GLU A 642 6.45 -20.22 -18.14
CA GLU A 642 7.46 -21.06 -17.47
C GLU A 642 8.68 -20.25 -16.98
N GLN A 643 9.08 -19.23 -17.76
CA GLN A 643 10.24 -18.37 -17.51
C GLN A 643 10.08 -17.50 -16.25
N ASP A 644 8.85 -17.08 -15.91
CA ASP A 644 8.60 -16.19 -14.77
C ASP A 644 8.56 -16.96 -13.42
N TRP A 645 8.70 -18.29 -13.45
CA TRP A 645 8.61 -19.13 -12.26
C TRP A 645 9.59 -18.74 -11.16
N ASN A 646 10.81 -18.35 -11.51
CA ASN A 646 11.80 -17.97 -10.51
C ASN A 646 11.34 -16.74 -9.72
N LEU A 647 10.63 -15.80 -10.35
CA LEU A 647 10.01 -14.65 -9.68
C LEU A 647 8.85 -15.09 -8.78
N VAL A 648 8.00 -16.00 -9.26
CA VAL A 648 6.87 -16.57 -8.50
C VAL A 648 7.34 -17.34 -7.27
N GLU A 649 8.29 -18.26 -7.44
CA GLU A 649 8.87 -19.05 -6.35
C GLU A 649 9.59 -18.15 -5.34
N TRP A 650 10.35 -17.15 -5.80
CA TRP A 650 11.01 -16.18 -4.91
C TRP A 650 9.98 -15.39 -4.10
N SER A 651 8.95 -14.87 -4.77
CA SER A 651 7.91 -14.04 -4.15
C SER A 651 7.09 -14.82 -3.12
N CYS A 652 6.69 -16.06 -3.45
CA CYS A 652 6.00 -16.94 -2.50
C CYS A 652 6.91 -17.35 -1.33
N ARG A 653 8.20 -17.61 -1.57
CA ARG A 653 9.18 -17.91 -0.51
C ARG A 653 9.35 -16.77 0.46
N HIS A 654 9.63 -15.56 -0.05
CA HIS A 654 9.77 -14.35 0.74
C HIS A 654 8.52 -14.08 1.58
N ALA A 655 7.35 -14.00 0.93
CA ALA A 655 6.09 -13.70 1.62
C ALA A 655 5.77 -14.72 2.72
N LEU A 656 5.94 -16.02 2.46
CA LEU A 656 5.65 -17.05 3.46
C LEU A 656 6.70 -17.13 4.59
N ASP A 657 7.91 -16.64 4.38
CA ASP A 657 8.92 -16.49 5.43
C ASP A 657 8.60 -15.29 6.34
N GLN A 658 8.10 -14.19 5.78
CA GLN A 658 7.55 -13.05 6.55
C GLN A 658 6.34 -13.47 7.39
N VAL A 659 5.39 -14.21 6.80
CA VAL A 659 4.26 -14.83 7.55
C VAL A 659 4.76 -15.66 8.72
N GLN A 660 5.77 -16.51 8.49
CA GLN A 660 6.30 -17.38 9.53
C GLN A 660 6.96 -16.60 10.67
N SER A 661 7.76 -15.59 10.34
CA SER A 661 8.46 -14.77 11.32
C SER A 661 7.50 -13.91 12.12
N ALA A 662 6.53 -13.27 11.47
CA ALA A 662 5.51 -12.45 12.14
C ALA A 662 4.60 -13.28 13.08
N LEU A 663 4.24 -14.52 12.70
CA LEU A 663 3.52 -15.45 13.60
C LEU A 663 4.38 -15.88 14.79
N ASP A 664 5.67 -16.18 14.58
CA ASP A 664 6.57 -16.56 15.67
C ASP A 664 6.72 -15.41 16.69
N ASP A 665 6.95 -14.20 16.20
CA ASP A 665 7.05 -12.99 17.03
C ASP A 665 5.74 -12.65 17.74
N ALA A 666 4.59 -12.84 17.08
CA ALA A 666 3.27 -12.60 17.66
C ALA A 666 2.95 -13.57 18.81
N LEU A 667 3.45 -14.82 18.73
CA LEU A 667 3.31 -15.82 19.78
C LEU A 667 4.33 -15.62 20.91
N ALA A 668 5.58 -15.32 20.58
CA ALA A 668 6.63 -15.04 21.57
C ALA A 668 6.31 -13.79 22.40
N ASN A 669 5.70 -12.77 21.79
CA ASN A 669 5.29 -11.52 22.42
C ASN A 669 3.77 -11.43 22.62
N PHE A 670 3.07 -12.57 22.73
CA PHE A 670 1.62 -12.57 22.93
C PHE A 670 1.28 -11.92 24.28
N PRO A 671 0.29 -10.99 24.37
CA PRO A 671 -0.01 -10.25 25.62
C PRO A 671 -0.36 -11.11 26.84
N SER A 672 -0.62 -12.40 26.64
CA SER A 672 -0.64 -13.42 27.68
C SER A 672 0.40 -14.50 27.32
N PRO A 673 1.58 -14.53 27.97
CA PRO A 673 2.64 -15.49 27.64
C PRO A 673 2.19 -16.95 27.69
N LYS A 674 1.26 -17.29 28.61
CA LYS A 674 0.66 -18.62 28.70
C LYS A 674 -0.14 -18.99 27.45
N ILE A 675 -0.88 -18.05 26.86
CA ILE A 675 -1.64 -18.29 25.63
C ILE A 675 -0.68 -18.41 24.44
N GLY A 676 0.32 -17.53 24.33
CA GLY A 676 1.34 -17.62 23.28
C GLY A 676 2.07 -18.97 23.28
N TRP A 677 2.43 -19.46 24.46
CA TRP A 677 3.04 -20.78 24.64
C TRP A 677 2.11 -21.94 24.26
N LEU A 678 0.82 -21.90 24.66
CA LEU A 678 -0.18 -22.92 24.31
C LEU A 678 -0.51 -22.96 22.81
N LEU A 679 -0.49 -21.81 22.13
CA LEU A 679 -0.75 -21.71 20.68
C LEU A 679 0.45 -22.16 19.83
N ARG A 680 1.68 -22.03 20.34
CA ARG A 680 2.91 -22.39 19.64
C ARG A 680 2.92 -23.80 19.03
N PRO A 681 2.56 -24.89 19.74
CA PRO A 681 2.49 -26.22 19.14
C PRO A 681 1.36 -26.38 18.11
N LEU A 682 0.31 -25.55 18.13
CA LEU A 682 -0.79 -25.60 17.14
C LEU A 682 -0.38 -24.93 15.82
N VAL A 683 0.36 -23.82 15.90
CA VAL A 683 0.87 -23.08 14.73
C VAL A 683 2.14 -23.71 14.15
N PHE A 684 3.00 -24.23 15.02
CA PHE A 684 4.31 -24.80 14.69
C PHE A 684 4.46 -26.26 15.21
N PRO A 685 3.61 -27.22 14.79
CA PRO A 685 3.65 -28.59 15.32
C PRO A 685 4.96 -29.33 15.01
N LEU A 686 5.71 -28.89 14.00
CA LEU A 686 7.03 -29.41 13.63
C LEU A 686 8.11 -28.30 13.66
N GLY A 687 7.90 -27.26 14.48
CA GLY A 687 8.78 -26.09 14.57
C GLY A 687 8.76 -25.18 13.34
N ARG A 688 9.70 -24.23 13.33
CA ARG A 688 9.96 -23.34 12.19
C ARG A 688 10.71 -24.07 11.07
N ARG A 689 10.52 -23.62 9.83
CA ARG A 689 11.19 -24.17 8.64
C ARG A 689 11.64 -23.00 7.77
N ARG A 690 12.91 -22.95 7.34
CA ARG A 690 13.39 -21.88 6.44
C ARG A 690 12.55 -21.87 5.16
N LEU A 691 11.82 -20.77 4.92
CA LEU A 691 11.04 -20.57 3.70
C LEU A 691 11.65 -19.50 2.80
N ALA A 692 12.51 -18.64 3.34
CA ALA A 692 13.24 -17.59 2.63
C ALA A 692 13.83 -18.05 1.29
N PRO A 693 13.93 -17.14 0.30
CA PRO A 693 14.72 -17.36 -0.91
C PRO A 693 16.15 -17.82 -0.58
N ASN A 694 16.72 -18.62 -1.47
CA ASN A 694 18.11 -19.07 -1.37
C ASN A 694 18.99 -18.36 -2.39
N ASP A 695 20.30 -18.46 -2.19
CA ASP A 695 21.30 -17.70 -2.94
C ASP A 695 21.32 -18.09 -4.43
N GLN A 696 21.01 -19.35 -4.74
CA GLN A 696 20.80 -19.84 -6.11
C GLN A 696 19.64 -19.11 -6.82
N LEU A 697 18.52 -18.91 -6.13
CA LEU A 697 17.35 -18.24 -6.71
C LEU A 697 17.59 -16.73 -6.85
N ASN A 698 18.25 -16.10 -5.88
CA ASN A 698 18.72 -14.72 -5.99
C ASN A 698 19.63 -14.55 -7.22
N ARG A 699 20.61 -15.45 -7.39
CA ARG A 699 21.51 -15.48 -8.55
C ARG A 699 20.77 -15.65 -9.88
N GLN A 700 19.80 -16.57 -9.95
CA GLN A 700 18.98 -16.78 -11.15
C GLN A 700 18.19 -15.52 -11.54
N LEU A 701 17.61 -14.82 -10.57
CA LEU A 701 16.91 -13.56 -10.82
C LEU A 701 17.86 -12.42 -11.18
N ALA A 702 19.04 -12.35 -10.57
CA ALA A 702 20.05 -11.35 -10.89
C ALA A 702 20.56 -11.47 -12.34
N PHE A 703 20.81 -12.70 -12.83
CA PHE A 703 21.11 -12.92 -14.24
C PHE A 703 19.93 -12.53 -15.15
N GLY A 704 18.70 -12.87 -14.76
CA GLY A 704 17.49 -12.49 -15.50
C GLY A 704 17.25 -10.97 -15.62
N LEU A 705 17.81 -10.14 -14.74
CA LEU A 705 17.79 -8.67 -14.87
C LEU A 705 18.93 -8.10 -15.73
N MET A 706 20.06 -8.80 -15.85
CA MET A 706 21.23 -8.31 -16.58
C MET A 706 21.13 -8.46 -18.10
N GLU A 707 20.19 -9.29 -18.59
CA GLU A 707 20.06 -9.65 -19.99
C GLU A 707 18.63 -9.40 -20.49
N PRO A 708 18.43 -8.85 -21.70
CA PRO A 708 17.12 -8.76 -22.32
C PRO A 708 16.48 -10.14 -22.45
N SER A 709 15.33 -10.31 -21.81
CA SER A 709 14.55 -11.55 -21.81
C SER A 709 13.06 -11.22 -21.72
N GLU A 710 12.18 -12.12 -22.16
CA GLU A 710 10.74 -11.88 -22.03
C GLU A 710 10.30 -11.61 -20.59
N THR A 711 10.87 -12.35 -19.63
CA THR A 711 10.62 -12.15 -18.19
C THR A 711 11.05 -10.76 -17.74
N HIS A 712 12.19 -10.26 -18.21
CA HIS A 712 12.66 -8.90 -17.91
C HIS A 712 11.73 -7.83 -18.52
N MET A 713 11.25 -8.04 -19.76
CA MET A 713 10.28 -7.15 -20.40
C MET A 713 8.93 -7.16 -19.66
N ARG A 714 8.37 -8.33 -19.32
CA ARG A 714 7.12 -8.45 -18.53
C ARG A 714 7.26 -7.85 -17.12
N LEU A 715 8.42 -7.99 -16.48
CA LEU A 715 8.68 -7.42 -15.17
C LEU A 715 8.68 -5.88 -15.21
N THR A 716 9.26 -5.30 -16.27
CA THR A 716 9.45 -3.85 -16.43
C THR A 716 8.33 -3.16 -17.23
N GLU A 717 7.38 -3.93 -17.77
CA GLU A 717 6.23 -3.48 -18.55
C GLU A 717 5.49 -2.26 -17.98
N GLY A 718 5.15 -1.31 -18.85
CA GLY A 718 4.34 -0.14 -18.53
C GLY A 718 5.14 1.10 -18.11
N ILE A 719 6.45 1.02 -17.91
CA ILE A 719 7.32 2.21 -17.81
C ILE A 719 7.63 2.78 -19.20
N TYR A 720 8.02 4.05 -19.25
CA TYR A 720 8.56 4.66 -20.46
C TYR A 720 9.96 4.10 -20.75
N LEU A 721 10.21 3.68 -21.99
CA LEU A 721 11.51 3.19 -22.46
C LEU A 721 11.94 3.99 -23.69
N ASN A 722 13.24 4.24 -23.83
CA ASN A 722 13.82 4.90 -24.99
C ASN A 722 15.30 4.49 -25.16
N GLU A 723 15.86 4.77 -26.32
CA GLU A 723 17.27 4.48 -26.67
C GLU A 723 18.04 5.77 -27.00
N SER A 724 17.54 6.93 -26.55
CA SER A 724 18.16 8.22 -26.84
C SER A 724 19.47 8.39 -26.06
N ILE A 725 20.55 8.70 -26.78
CA ILE A 725 21.84 9.04 -26.18
C ILE A 725 21.84 10.36 -25.40
N GLU A 726 20.79 11.19 -25.54
CA GLU A 726 20.63 12.41 -24.74
C GLU A 726 19.93 12.12 -23.40
N ASP A 727 19.19 11.02 -23.31
CA ASP A 727 18.37 10.68 -22.15
C ASP A 727 19.14 9.88 -21.10
N PRO A 728 19.04 10.18 -19.78
CA PRO A 728 19.78 9.46 -18.75
C PRO A 728 19.44 7.96 -18.66
N THR A 729 18.21 7.55 -18.99
CA THR A 729 17.81 6.13 -19.03
C THR A 729 18.09 5.50 -20.39
N GLY A 730 17.93 6.28 -21.47
CA GLY A 730 18.27 5.86 -22.84
C GLY A 730 19.76 5.54 -23.02
N LYS A 731 20.66 6.33 -22.43
CA LYS A 731 22.11 6.05 -22.39
C LYS A 731 22.44 4.66 -21.84
N ILE A 732 21.73 4.20 -20.81
CA ILE A 732 21.93 2.90 -20.18
C ILE A 732 21.50 1.77 -21.12
N ASP A 733 20.32 1.90 -21.74
CA ASP A 733 19.77 0.87 -22.62
C ASP A 733 20.51 0.79 -23.97
N PHE A 734 20.89 1.92 -24.55
CA PHE A 734 21.74 2.00 -25.74
C PHE A 734 23.12 1.34 -25.50
N ALA A 735 23.77 1.67 -24.39
CA ALA A 735 25.05 1.04 -24.03
C ALA A 735 24.92 -0.47 -23.77
N LEU A 736 23.77 -0.94 -23.26
CA LEU A 736 23.50 -2.37 -23.06
C LEU A 736 23.39 -3.11 -24.40
N GLN A 737 22.68 -2.54 -25.37
CA GLN A 737 22.57 -3.12 -26.71
C GLN A 737 23.94 -3.22 -27.40
N LEU A 738 24.73 -2.13 -27.41
CA LEU A 738 26.07 -2.15 -27.98
C LEU A 738 27.00 -3.15 -27.27
N LYS A 739 26.98 -3.22 -25.93
CA LYS A 739 27.79 -4.18 -25.18
C LYS A 739 27.44 -5.63 -25.53
N LEU A 740 26.16 -5.95 -25.72
CA LEU A 740 25.70 -7.29 -26.11
C LEU A 740 26.13 -7.63 -27.56
N GLN A 741 26.08 -6.67 -28.48
CA GLN A 741 26.59 -6.85 -29.86
C GLN A 741 28.10 -7.06 -29.90
N ALA A 742 28.85 -6.31 -29.08
CA ALA A 742 30.31 -6.41 -28.99
C ALA A 742 30.81 -7.62 -28.18
N GLU A 743 29.96 -8.32 -27.43
CA GLU A 743 30.38 -9.37 -26.51
C GLU A 743 31.11 -10.56 -27.16
N PRO A 744 30.67 -11.13 -28.31
CA PRO A 744 31.40 -12.20 -28.99
C PRO A 744 32.82 -11.79 -29.39
N LEU A 745 32.99 -10.53 -29.80
CA LEU A 745 34.27 -9.93 -30.17
C LEU A 745 35.16 -9.70 -28.93
N LEU A 746 34.62 -9.10 -27.88
CA LEU A 746 35.30 -8.92 -26.59
C LEU A 746 35.68 -10.26 -25.93
N LYS A 747 34.95 -11.34 -26.21
CA LYS A 747 35.30 -12.70 -25.79
C LYS A 747 36.44 -13.25 -26.65
N ARG A 748 36.36 -13.16 -27.98
CA ARG A 748 37.42 -13.57 -28.92
C ARG A 748 38.77 -12.93 -28.58
N LEU A 749 38.79 -11.63 -28.36
CA LEU A 749 40.01 -10.88 -27.97
C LEU A 749 40.59 -11.38 -26.63
N ARG A 750 39.73 -11.61 -25.63
CA ARG A 750 40.16 -12.18 -24.33
C ARG A 750 40.73 -13.60 -24.45
N GLU A 751 40.12 -14.46 -25.26
CA GLU A 751 40.60 -15.83 -25.51
C GLU A 751 41.95 -15.83 -26.27
N GLN A 752 42.14 -14.88 -27.19
CA GLN A 752 43.41 -14.64 -27.89
C GLN A 752 44.46 -13.92 -27.03
N LYS A 753 44.15 -13.56 -25.78
CA LYS A 753 44.97 -12.76 -24.86
C LYS A 753 45.30 -11.35 -25.38
N LEU A 754 44.52 -10.86 -26.34
CA LEU A 754 44.55 -9.50 -26.83
C LEU A 754 43.73 -8.63 -25.85
N GLN A 755 44.38 -8.18 -24.79
CA GLN A 755 43.84 -7.21 -23.83
C GLN A 755 44.59 -5.89 -23.99
N GLN A 756 43.92 -4.77 -23.73
CA GLN A 756 44.53 -3.44 -23.81
C GLN A 756 45.80 -3.38 -22.93
N PRO A 757 46.98 -3.11 -23.50
CA PRO A 757 48.19 -2.89 -22.73
C PRO A 757 48.08 -1.62 -21.88
N TRP A 758 48.57 -1.65 -20.64
CA TRP A 758 48.56 -0.50 -19.73
C TRP A 758 49.28 0.75 -20.26
N ALA A 759 50.17 0.58 -21.25
CA ALA A 759 50.94 1.64 -21.88
C ALA A 759 50.23 2.31 -23.07
N LEU A 760 49.10 1.77 -23.54
CA LEU A 760 48.36 2.28 -24.70
C LEU A 760 46.98 2.82 -24.29
N SER A 761 46.57 3.93 -24.91
CA SER A 761 45.17 4.34 -24.89
C SER A 761 44.30 3.33 -25.66
N TYR A 762 43.01 3.28 -25.36
CA TYR A 762 42.07 2.38 -26.03
C TYR A 762 42.06 2.56 -27.56
N GLN A 763 42.13 3.82 -28.02
CA GLN A 763 42.22 4.18 -29.43
C GLN A 763 43.50 3.66 -30.10
N GLN A 764 44.66 3.80 -29.46
CA GLN A 764 45.92 3.27 -29.99
C GLN A 764 45.89 1.74 -30.05
N TRP A 765 45.32 1.09 -29.03
CA TRP A 765 45.15 -0.36 -29.02
C TRP A 765 44.24 -0.85 -30.15
N LEU A 766 43.10 -0.20 -30.41
CA LEU A 766 42.24 -0.54 -31.55
C LEU A 766 42.95 -0.35 -32.90
N HIS A 767 43.72 0.71 -33.08
CA HIS A 767 44.53 0.90 -34.30
C HIS A 767 45.59 -0.21 -34.47
N GLU A 768 46.29 -0.62 -33.41
CA GLU A 768 47.24 -1.72 -33.48
C GLU A 768 46.57 -3.06 -33.85
N LEU A 769 45.37 -3.34 -33.33
CA LEU A 769 44.59 -4.52 -33.71
C LEU A 769 44.16 -4.51 -35.19
N LEU A 770 43.81 -3.33 -35.72
CA LEU A 770 43.48 -3.12 -37.13
C LEU A 770 44.70 -3.33 -38.04
N ASP A 771 45.83 -2.68 -37.71
CA ASP A 771 47.08 -2.78 -38.48
C ASP A 771 47.61 -4.22 -38.52
N GLN A 772 47.48 -4.94 -37.40
CA GLN A 772 47.81 -6.37 -37.28
C GLN A 772 46.76 -7.30 -37.90
N LYS A 773 45.65 -6.76 -38.44
CA LYS A 773 44.52 -7.50 -39.05
C LYS A 773 43.87 -8.53 -38.10
N GLN A 774 43.88 -8.24 -36.80
CA GLN A 774 43.26 -9.06 -35.75
C GLN A 774 41.76 -8.74 -35.57
N ILE A 775 41.34 -7.55 -36.04
CA ILE A 775 39.94 -7.12 -36.14
C ILE A 775 39.67 -6.46 -37.50
N SER A 776 38.41 -6.44 -37.94
CA SER A 776 37.97 -5.66 -39.12
C SER A 776 37.67 -4.19 -38.77
N THR A 777 37.50 -3.35 -39.79
CA THR A 777 37.07 -1.95 -39.63
C THR A 777 35.72 -1.83 -38.95
N ASP A 778 34.76 -2.70 -39.27
CA ASP A 778 33.44 -2.73 -38.65
C ASP A 778 33.52 -3.18 -37.19
N GLU A 779 34.36 -4.19 -36.90
CA GLU A 779 34.62 -4.66 -35.53
C GLU A 779 35.28 -3.58 -34.68
N ALA A 780 36.23 -2.82 -35.23
CA ALA A 780 36.85 -1.68 -34.56
C ALA A 780 35.85 -0.55 -34.29
N SER A 781 35.01 -0.19 -35.28
CA SER A 781 33.95 0.80 -35.12
C SER A 781 32.92 0.38 -34.05
N LEU A 782 32.57 -0.90 -33.98
CA LEU A 782 31.67 -1.43 -32.94
C LEU A 782 32.29 -1.32 -31.55
N LEU A 783 33.58 -1.65 -31.41
CA LEU A 783 34.30 -1.54 -30.13
C LEU A 783 34.42 -0.09 -29.66
N ASP A 784 34.75 0.84 -30.57
CA ASP A 784 34.84 2.27 -30.28
C ASP A 784 33.50 2.85 -29.80
N GLN A 785 32.42 2.61 -30.56
CA GLN A 785 31.07 3.02 -30.19
C GLN A 785 30.63 2.41 -28.85
N THR A 786 30.96 1.13 -28.62
CA THR A 786 30.66 0.44 -27.35
C THR A 786 31.41 1.09 -26.18
N GLN A 787 32.69 1.42 -26.34
CA GLN A 787 33.48 2.06 -25.29
C GLN A 787 32.95 3.46 -24.97
N ALA A 788 32.67 4.28 -25.98
CA ALA A 788 32.09 5.61 -25.79
C ALA A 788 30.71 5.56 -25.08
N ALA A 789 29.86 4.61 -25.48
CA ALA A 789 28.57 4.39 -24.84
C ALA A 789 28.72 3.90 -23.38
N LEU A 790 29.69 3.02 -23.10
CA LEU A 790 29.98 2.56 -21.73
C LEU A 790 30.46 3.70 -20.83
N GLU A 791 31.37 4.53 -21.32
CA GLU A 791 31.88 5.71 -20.59
C GLU A 791 30.74 6.69 -20.27
N SER A 792 29.90 7.01 -21.26
CA SER A 792 28.70 7.85 -21.09
C SER A 792 27.70 7.24 -20.08
N ALA A 793 27.47 5.93 -20.14
CA ALA A 793 26.55 5.22 -19.25
C ALA A 793 27.02 5.20 -17.79
N ILE A 794 28.32 5.02 -17.53
CA ILE A 794 28.88 4.98 -16.16
C ILE A 794 29.25 6.37 -15.61
N ALA A 795 29.29 7.41 -16.45
CA ALA A 795 29.63 8.76 -16.05
C ALA A 795 28.66 9.34 -15.00
N VAL A 796 29.17 10.36 -14.29
CA VAL A 796 28.44 11.25 -13.39
C VAL A 796 28.71 12.69 -13.81
N ASP A 797 27.75 13.56 -13.59
CA ASP A 797 27.89 14.98 -13.95
C ASP A 797 28.89 15.70 -13.05
N ALA A 798 29.57 16.70 -13.61
CA ALA A 798 30.48 17.58 -12.91
C ALA A 798 30.10 19.04 -13.17
N PHE A 799 30.16 19.87 -12.13
CA PHE A 799 29.78 21.28 -12.18
C PHE A 799 30.98 22.14 -11.79
N ALA A 800 31.21 23.24 -12.51
CA ALA A 800 32.29 24.19 -12.20
C ALA A 800 32.07 24.88 -10.84
N GLU A 801 30.81 25.15 -10.49
CA GLU A 801 30.39 25.65 -9.17
C GLU A 801 29.11 24.92 -8.72
N LEU A 802 29.00 24.65 -7.42
CA LEU A 802 27.83 23.99 -6.79
C LEU A 802 26.80 25.01 -6.24
N SER A 803 26.75 26.23 -6.80
CA SER A 803 25.97 27.33 -6.23
C SER A 803 24.47 27.03 -6.27
N ARG A 804 23.86 26.81 -5.10
CA ARG A 804 22.40 26.70 -4.96
C ARG A 804 21.74 28.02 -5.33
N SER A 805 21.14 28.11 -6.50
CA SER A 805 20.37 29.26 -6.94
C SER A 805 19.05 29.36 -6.16
N VAL A 806 19.10 29.96 -4.97
CA VAL A 806 17.90 30.53 -4.35
C VAL A 806 17.40 31.64 -5.29
N PRO A 807 16.12 31.63 -5.73
CA PRO A 807 15.59 32.72 -6.55
C PRO A 807 15.75 34.07 -5.84
N PRO A 808 16.30 35.12 -6.49
CA PRO A 808 16.57 36.41 -5.84
C PRO A 808 15.35 37.06 -5.16
N ASP A 809 14.14 36.75 -5.64
CA ASP A 809 12.90 37.42 -5.23
C ASP A 809 12.29 36.92 -3.91
N ALA A 810 12.77 35.81 -3.34
CA ALA A 810 12.18 35.21 -2.14
C ALA A 810 12.48 35.98 -0.83
N VAL A 811 13.52 36.81 -0.81
CA VAL A 811 13.97 37.54 0.41
C VAL A 811 13.43 38.98 0.48
N ALA A 812 13.01 39.54 -0.65
CA ALA A 812 12.71 40.97 -0.80
C ALA A 812 11.22 41.35 -0.63
N LYS A 813 10.48 40.77 0.34
CA LYS A 813 9.07 41.17 0.62
C LYS A 813 8.52 40.97 2.03
N SER A 814 9.33 40.63 3.04
CA SER A 814 8.86 40.43 4.44
C SER A 814 9.26 41.54 5.44
N SER A 815 9.89 42.62 4.99
CA SER A 815 10.33 43.74 5.85
C SER A 815 9.25 44.83 6.05
N SER A 816 8.19 44.49 6.80
CA SER A 816 7.32 45.53 7.40
C SER A 816 7.71 45.77 8.87
N PRO A 817 8.35 46.91 9.23
CA PRO A 817 8.72 47.18 10.61
C PRO A 817 7.50 47.64 11.41
N ASN A 818 6.92 46.72 12.17
CA ASN A 818 5.74 46.94 13.01
C ASN A 818 6.06 47.88 14.19
N LYS A 819 6.00 49.20 13.96
CA LYS A 819 6.26 50.28 14.95
C LYS A 819 5.21 50.31 16.08
N ARG A 820 5.26 49.36 17.02
CA ARG A 820 4.56 49.47 18.31
C ARG A 820 5.30 50.47 19.22
N LYS A 821 4.80 51.71 19.29
CA LYS A 821 5.16 52.67 20.34
C LYS A 821 4.87 52.08 21.72
N ARG A 822 5.90 51.76 22.51
CA ARG A 822 5.76 51.39 23.93
C ARG A 822 6.19 52.58 24.79
N LYS A 823 5.22 53.26 25.42
CA LYS A 823 5.51 54.33 26.41
C LYS A 823 6.35 53.74 27.55
N ARG A 824 7.51 54.34 27.83
CA ARG A 824 8.25 54.14 29.08
C ARG A 824 7.87 55.27 30.04
N THR A 825 7.10 54.95 31.07
CA THR A 825 6.98 55.81 32.25
C THR A 825 8.12 55.51 33.20
N SER A 826 8.80 56.55 33.65
CA SER A 826 9.89 56.49 34.64
C SER A 826 9.33 56.51 36.06
N THR A 827 9.79 55.60 36.91
CA THR A 827 9.93 55.83 38.35
C THR A 827 11.18 55.12 38.84
N ALA A 828 12.09 55.88 39.44
CA ALA A 828 13.27 55.35 40.11
C ALA A 828 12.97 55.08 41.58
N LYS A 829 13.58 54.04 42.14
CA LYS A 829 14.10 54.05 43.52
C LYS A 829 15.12 52.94 43.71
N ALA A 830 16.17 53.22 44.49
CA ALA A 830 17.27 52.32 44.77
C ALA A 830 17.37 52.02 46.27
N ALA A 831 17.65 50.76 46.59
CA ALA A 831 18.27 50.18 47.80
C ALA A 831 18.30 48.66 47.51
N LYS A 832 19.41 47.93 47.43
CA LYS A 832 20.62 47.78 48.28
C LYS A 832 20.31 47.08 49.63
N VAL A 833 21.22 46.15 49.99
CA VAL A 833 21.24 45.23 51.18
C VAL A 833 20.38 43.96 50.98
N ASP A 834 20.88 42.71 51.07
CA ASP A 834 22.26 42.17 50.96
C ASP A 834 22.27 40.62 50.84
N GLY A 835 23.45 39.97 50.74
CA GLY A 835 23.67 38.57 51.19
C GLY A 835 23.96 37.43 50.16
N ALA A 836 25.18 36.87 50.22
CA ALA A 836 25.60 35.44 50.09
C ALA A 836 24.92 34.50 49.04
N THR A 837 25.64 33.90 48.07
CA THR A 837 26.37 32.59 48.13
C THR A 837 25.56 31.45 48.77
N ASP A 838 25.30 30.31 48.13
CA ASP A 838 25.97 29.65 46.99
C ASP A 838 25.09 29.45 45.73
#